data_AF-A0A2P6V8Q0-F1
#
_entry.id   AF-A0A2P6V8Q0-F1
#
_cell.length_a   1.000
_cell.length_b   1.000
_cell.length_c   1.000
_cell.angle_alpha   90.00
_cell.angle_beta   90.00
_cell.angle_gamma   90.00
#
_symmetry.space_group_name_H-M   'P 1'
#
loop_
_entity.id
_entity.type
_entity.pdbx_description
1 polymer ?
#
loop_
_entity_poly.entity_id
_entity_poly.type
_entity_poly.pdbx_seq_one_letter_code
_entity_poly.pdbx_strand_id
1 'polypeptide(L)'
;MRRGRRSSARVRRLCAAAWAAVTAGLLAALLPVGTAVPADERELINEGAAMLDLRHLMNLLVINLGSQGLPGGWALDGAGERSRHHCTCDLVPVVASVHTSGAGAARPTRPPGRPSSHGFPKDLLRLAWLHDLRLLRLHWPWATMGPVLDPEWLQPDVWPSLVRLELHAQKHGAAPPLPNIPEDWAGGFPRLQSLVASGLGLTGPLPGAWLQPGSFPALTNLQLPDNALSGTLPPRLFAALALLKELCLTHNRLTGSLPPDWAGSQAESLELGANQLTGAALPPAWLAGSMPQLRILHLSNNSALAGTLPSSLPARLPRLVSLAEDGIPSLAGDIPAAWCTAPTNTLARLYVRGTGIDPTLPPCAVARKPSLQVHALGEPSGDPLQHQQLQRVGAAGATDDGTSSATDDSRDGLLPTRRWGLPTDSLRVPSHAIQFLQRSDGSPVELGHGTFSVVCLACLLPSREVVAAKVFELEAGVDSRELWREAALLRQCEHPRVVPILGVALKGTLLVIAMEHMPLGCLNAALQDDALRKQLRWEACGRQVALDVAEALDHLHTQLGVLHSDLKPMNVLLSHGLRACVSDLGLARMVGTDARTAAGFSRLYAAPEHLMGDLCTLAADIFRFGLILVTLLLQQAPKTCADWRVPRAPQDCSQEVAALVEQCLDWDPRARPTAAERKALRIAAPPPAVAHLYSQDEFERKRAYNVAKLRFSQAHMAWDWVLTAVLLLAGFLPATWRLAGVLAPGGGELTRSVVWALLQAGAALPLGLPWSAWSTFVVEARHGFNQTTPRTFALDALKSALLGALLLPPVVAGLTGILQRAGPWMGLQLWAFLLALALFAVSVYPTLVAPLFNTFQPLPPGPLRESIEALAASLAFPLRKLFVVDGSRRSAHSNAYMYGFGRNKRIVLYDTLLKQCDEKQVVAVLAHELGHWKLRHMPKLLAATQALTLAQFLLLTLIRTAPGLFESFGFAPGDRPALASLLLFSYLIGPVDELLGWGSNVVSRRFEYQADAFAVGLGHAQPLRDALCALDKENKGAVNVDPLYSSFHHSHPPLLERLAAIDAGLKKKGE
;
A
#
# COMPACT_ATOMS: atom_id res chain seq x y z
N MET A 1 -13.14 17.21 -15.56
CA MET A 1 -12.22 16.17 -14.99
C MET A 1 -11.69 15.13 -15.99
N ARG A 2 -12.50 14.54 -16.91
CA ARG A 2 -12.01 13.52 -17.88
C ARG A 2 -10.92 14.00 -18.88
N ARG A 3 -10.95 15.27 -19.33
CA ARG A 3 -9.89 15.86 -20.20
C ARG A 3 -8.54 16.04 -19.48
N GLY A 4 -8.54 16.42 -18.19
CA GLY A 4 -7.32 16.63 -17.39
C GLY A 4 -6.59 15.33 -16.99
N ARG A 5 -7.32 14.22 -16.81
CA ARG A 5 -6.68 12.90 -16.56
C ARG A 5 -5.96 12.36 -17.79
N ARG A 6 -6.49 12.58 -19.00
CA ARG A 6 -5.84 12.16 -20.26
C ARG A 6 -4.59 13.00 -20.59
N SER A 7 -4.61 14.32 -20.29
CA SER A 7 -3.43 15.18 -20.49
C SER A 7 -2.32 14.85 -19.49
N SER A 8 -2.64 14.61 -18.21
CA SER A 8 -1.64 14.25 -17.19
C SER A 8 -0.89 12.95 -17.52
N ALA A 9 -1.60 11.90 -17.97
CA ALA A 9 -0.95 10.64 -18.36
C ALA A 9 0.00 10.79 -19.57
N ARG A 10 -0.39 11.59 -20.57
CA ARG A 10 0.43 11.87 -21.75
C ARG A 10 1.67 12.68 -21.39
N VAL A 11 1.55 13.68 -20.52
CA VAL A 11 2.68 14.48 -20.03
C VAL A 11 3.65 13.63 -19.21
N ARG A 12 3.17 12.72 -18.36
CA ARG A 12 4.05 11.81 -17.60
C ARG A 12 4.91 10.94 -18.52
N ARG A 13 4.32 10.39 -19.60
CA ARG A 13 5.06 9.59 -20.59
C ARG A 13 6.09 10.44 -21.34
N LEU A 14 5.71 11.64 -21.76
CA LEU A 14 6.63 12.57 -22.42
C LEU A 14 7.81 12.99 -21.53
N CYS A 15 7.56 13.28 -20.25
CA CYS A 15 8.63 13.61 -19.30
C CYS A 15 9.54 12.40 -19.05
N ALA A 16 8.96 11.20 -18.87
CA ALA A 16 9.73 9.98 -18.71
C ALA A 16 10.60 9.66 -19.94
N ALA A 17 10.06 9.83 -21.15
CA ALA A 17 10.81 9.65 -22.39
C ALA A 17 11.93 10.70 -22.54
N ALA A 18 11.67 11.96 -22.17
CA ALA A 18 12.68 13.01 -22.19
C ALA A 18 13.81 12.73 -21.19
N TRP A 19 13.49 12.30 -19.97
CA TRP A 19 14.49 11.88 -18.99
C TRP A 19 15.27 10.66 -19.47
N ALA A 20 14.61 9.65 -20.04
CA ALA A 20 15.27 8.47 -20.59
C ALA A 20 16.24 8.81 -21.73
N ALA A 21 15.86 9.74 -22.61
CA ALA A 21 16.73 10.22 -23.69
C ALA A 21 17.95 10.99 -23.14
N VAL A 22 17.74 11.82 -22.11
CA VAL A 22 18.81 12.54 -21.42
C VAL A 22 19.75 11.58 -20.69
N THR A 23 19.23 10.61 -19.93
CA THR A 23 20.05 9.62 -19.23
C THR A 23 20.81 8.73 -20.21
N ALA A 24 20.20 8.31 -21.31
CA ALA A 24 20.87 7.56 -22.37
C ALA A 24 21.99 8.38 -23.02
N GLY A 25 21.76 9.68 -23.29
CA GLY A 25 22.78 10.59 -23.81
C GLY A 25 23.94 10.81 -22.84
N LEU A 26 23.66 10.93 -21.54
CA LEU A 26 24.68 11.07 -20.49
C LEU A 26 25.47 9.78 -20.28
N LEU A 27 24.81 8.62 -20.29
CA LEU A 27 25.47 7.31 -20.22
C LEU A 27 26.37 7.06 -21.44
N ALA A 28 25.91 7.45 -22.64
CA ALA A 28 26.72 7.38 -23.85
C ALA A 28 27.95 8.30 -23.80
N ALA A 29 27.89 9.42 -23.08
CA ALA A 29 29.01 10.34 -22.89
C ALA A 29 29.98 9.89 -21.76
N LEU A 30 29.51 9.09 -20.80
CA LEU A 30 30.31 8.50 -19.72
C LEU A 30 31.11 7.28 -20.16
N LEU A 31 30.73 6.64 -21.27
CA LEU A 31 31.50 5.54 -21.86
C LEU A 31 32.70 6.11 -22.64
N PRO A 32 33.95 5.71 -22.33
CA PRO A 32 35.10 6.17 -23.09
C PRO A 32 34.94 5.80 -24.57
N VAL A 33 35.17 6.76 -25.45
CA VAL A 33 35.22 6.58 -26.91
C VAL A 33 36.27 5.51 -27.22
N GLY A 34 35.84 4.26 -27.42
CA GLY A 34 36.76 3.15 -27.66
C GLY A 34 36.19 1.74 -27.52
N THR A 35 35.03 1.52 -26.89
CA THR A 35 34.42 0.18 -26.84
C THR A 35 33.19 0.11 -27.74
N ALA A 36 33.34 -0.61 -28.85
CA ALA A 36 32.23 -0.94 -29.74
C ALA A 36 31.20 -1.80 -28.98
N VAL A 37 30.01 -1.25 -28.77
CA VAL A 37 28.84 -2.02 -28.31
C VAL A 37 28.27 -2.75 -29.55
N PRO A 38 28.11 -4.09 -29.52
CA PRO A 38 27.49 -4.84 -30.61
C PRO A 38 26.09 -4.30 -30.92
N ALA A 39 25.67 -4.40 -32.18
CA ALA A 39 24.46 -3.78 -32.72
C ALA A 39 23.12 -4.32 -32.14
N ASP A 40 23.15 -5.21 -31.17
CA ASP A 40 22.02 -6.02 -30.73
C ASP A 40 21.33 -5.46 -29.46
N GLU A 41 21.85 -4.39 -28.86
CA GLU A 41 21.31 -3.79 -27.62
C GLU A 41 20.47 -2.52 -27.83
N ARG A 42 20.00 -2.25 -29.05
CA ARG A 42 19.15 -1.06 -29.34
C ARG A 42 17.66 -1.23 -29.04
N GLU A 43 17.22 -2.37 -28.51
CA GLU A 43 15.78 -2.72 -28.40
C GLU A 43 15.22 -2.97 -26.99
N LEU A 44 15.89 -2.48 -25.93
CA LEU A 44 15.34 -2.54 -24.55
C LEU A 44 15.16 -1.15 -23.92
N ILE A 45 14.31 -0.32 -24.50
CA ILE A 45 13.71 0.82 -23.80
C ILE A 45 12.19 0.73 -23.96
N ASN A 46 11.57 -0.22 -23.24
CA ASN A 46 10.13 -0.28 -23.08
C ASN A 46 9.71 0.49 -21.81
N GLU A 47 8.70 1.32 -21.98
CA GLU A 47 8.16 2.30 -21.04
C GLU A 47 7.82 1.70 -19.65
N GLY A 48 8.49 2.14 -18.57
CA GLY A 48 8.00 1.92 -17.21
C GLY A 48 9.01 1.93 -16.04
N ALA A 49 10.29 1.67 -16.27
CA ALA A 49 11.24 1.36 -15.17
C ALA A 49 12.11 2.55 -14.69
N ALA A 50 12.27 3.62 -15.46
CA ALA A 50 13.31 4.64 -15.23
C ALA A 50 13.15 5.54 -13.98
N MET A 51 12.09 5.42 -13.17
CA MET A 51 11.95 6.16 -11.90
C MET A 51 12.19 5.32 -10.64
N LEU A 52 12.41 4.00 -10.75
CA LEU A 52 12.70 3.15 -9.58
C LEU A 52 14.20 2.93 -9.33
N ASP A 53 15.08 3.23 -10.29
CA ASP A 53 16.48 2.79 -10.23
C ASP A 53 17.45 3.72 -9.47
N LEU A 54 17.05 4.95 -9.12
CA LEU A 54 17.90 5.82 -8.29
C LEU A 54 18.09 5.24 -6.86
N ARG A 55 17.10 4.50 -6.35
CA ARG A 55 17.17 3.82 -5.05
C ARG A 55 18.05 2.57 -5.10
N HIS A 56 18.12 1.91 -6.25
CA HIS A 56 18.99 0.75 -6.45
C HIS A 56 20.46 1.17 -6.51
N LEU A 57 20.75 2.32 -7.13
CA LEU A 57 22.08 2.89 -7.22
C LEU A 57 22.60 3.39 -5.85
N MET A 58 21.71 3.90 -4.98
CA MET A 58 22.06 4.22 -3.59
C MET A 58 22.25 2.97 -2.71
N ASN A 59 21.49 1.90 -2.94
CA ASN A 59 21.69 0.64 -2.22
C ASN A 59 23.01 -0.06 -2.60
N LEU A 60 23.46 0.09 -3.85
CA LEU A 60 24.75 -0.45 -4.32
C LEU A 60 25.97 0.17 -3.64
N LEU A 61 25.88 1.41 -3.15
CA LEU A 61 26.95 2.08 -2.40
C LEU A 61 26.99 1.73 -0.91
N VAL A 62 25.90 1.21 -0.34
CA VAL A 62 25.81 0.82 1.08
C VAL A 62 26.15 -0.66 1.31
N ILE A 63 26.06 -1.52 0.28
CA ILE A 63 26.25 -2.98 0.42
C ILE A 63 27.74 -3.38 0.54
N ASN A 64 28.70 -2.52 0.23
CA ASN A 64 30.13 -2.90 0.20
C ASN A 64 30.87 -2.87 1.55
N LEU A 65 30.19 -2.79 2.69
CA LEU A 65 30.83 -2.80 4.02
C LEU A 65 30.26 -3.85 5.01
N GLY A 66 29.40 -4.79 4.56
CA GLY A 66 28.67 -5.69 5.47
C GLY A 66 28.88 -7.20 5.30
N SER A 67 29.59 -7.70 4.29
CA SER A 67 29.61 -9.14 3.98
C SER A 67 30.93 -9.83 4.33
N GLN A 68 31.08 -10.24 5.58
CA GLN A 68 31.98 -11.33 5.97
C GLN A 68 31.13 -12.34 6.76
N GLY A 69 30.78 -13.47 6.14
CA GLY A 69 30.31 -14.66 6.84
C GLY A 69 29.03 -15.33 6.32
N LEU A 70 29.14 -16.07 5.21
CA LEU A 70 28.54 -17.40 4.91
C LEU A 70 28.69 -17.68 3.40
N PRO A 71 29.27 -18.81 2.97
CA PRO A 71 29.41 -19.12 1.56
C PRO A 71 28.11 -19.73 0.98
N GLY A 72 27.56 -19.07 -0.06
CA GLY A 72 26.74 -19.70 -1.11
C GLY A 72 25.30 -20.11 -0.77
N GLY A 73 24.34 -19.22 -1.00
CA GLY A 73 22.98 -19.58 -1.41
C GLY A 73 21.96 -19.96 -0.32
N TRP A 74 22.33 -20.03 0.95
CA TRP A 74 21.42 -20.35 2.07
C TRP A 74 21.11 -19.11 2.90
N ALA A 75 19.82 -18.80 3.12
CA ALA A 75 19.38 -17.74 4.02
C ALA A 75 18.67 -18.35 5.24
N LEU A 76 19.15 -17.98 6.44
CA LEU A 76 18.48 -18.22 7.72
C LEU A 76 17.70 -16.96 8.06
N ASP A 77 16.37 -17.02 8.08
CA ASP A 77 15.56 -15.94 8.64
C ASP A 77 15.50 -16.11 10.16
N GLY A 78 16.18 -15.23 10.89
CA GLY A 78 16.06 -15.09 12.33
C GLY A 78 17.37 -15.08 13.12
N ALA A 79 18.26 -14.10 12.90
CA ALA A 79 19.19 -13.59 13.93
C ALA A 79 19.96 -12.36 13.42
N GLY A 80 19.69 -11.20 14.02
CA GLY A 80 20.41 -9.92 13.81
C GLY A 80 19.40 -8.82 13.42
N GLU A 81 19.06 -7.84 14.26
CA GLU A 81 19.90 -7.05 15.16
C GLU A 81 19.34 -6.95 16.59
N ARG A 82 20.28 -6.81 17.54
CA ARG A 82 20.07 -6.73 18.98
C ARG A 82 19.44 -5.38 19.38
N SER A 83 18.24 -5.39 19.94
CA SER A 83 17.82 -4.36 20.89
C SER A 83 18.40 -4.68 22.27
N ARG A 84 19.32 -3.82 22.74
CA ARG A 84 19.74 -3.79 24.14
C ARG A 84 18.59 -3.21 24.95
N HIS A 85 17.86 -4.02 25.70
CA HIS A 85 17.36 -3.68 27.04
C HIS A 85 17.10 -4.96 27.85
N HIS A 86 17.59 -4.96 29.08
CA HIS A 86 17.48 -6.05 30.05
C HIS A 86 16.02 -6.32 30.43
N CYS A 87 15.60 -7.59 30.34
CA CYS A 87 15.03 -8.32 31.47
C CYS A 87 14.96 -9.82 31.13
N THR A 88 15.49 -10.60 32.07
CA THR A 88 15.58 -12.07 32.12
C THR A 88 14.20 -12.74 32.16
N CYS A 89 14.01 -13.80 31.37
CA CYS A 89 13.57 -15.13 31.82
C CYS A 89 13.31 -16.05 30.60
N ASP A 90 13.69 -17.31 30.79
CA ASP A 90 13.97 -18.34 29.80
C ASP A 90 12.76 -18.96 29.06
N LEU A 91 13.11 -19.68 27.97
CA LEU A 91 12.37 -20.73 27.24
C LEU A 91 11.29 -20.28 26.23
N VAL A 92 11.74 -19.98 25.00
CA VAL A 92 10.90 -19.93 23.79
C VAL A 92 11.38 -21.01 22.81
N PRO A 93 10.51 -21.88 22.24
CA PRO A 93 10.94 -22.93 21.32
C PRO A 93 11.42 -22.35 19.98
N VAL A 94 12.61 -22.78 19.55
CA VAL A 94 13.29 -22.32 18.34
C VAL A 94 12.64 -22.95 17.11
N VAL A 95 12.16 -22.12 16.18
CA VAL A 95 11.65 -22.54 14.85
C VAL A 95 12.67 -22.10 13.80
N ALA A 96 13.07 -23.01 12.91
CA ALA A 96 13.95 -22.69 11.78
C ALA A 96 13.22 -22.93 10.45
N SER A 97 13.22 -21.90 9.59
CA SER A 97 12.87 -22.05 8.18
C SER A 97 14.08 -21.69 7.34
N VAL A 98 14.44 -22.59 6.43
CA VAL A 98 15.62 -22.42 5.57
C VAL A 98 15.17 -22.29 4.13
N HIS A 99 15.58 -21.20 3.49
CA HIS A 99 15.33 -20.93 2.08
C HIS A 99 16.65 -20.82 1.33
N THR A 100 16.74 -21.43 0.15
CA THR A 100 17.87 -21.17 -0.76
C THR A 100 17.52 -20.00 -1.68
N SER A 101 18.32 -18.93 -1.66
CA SER A 101 18.10 -17.76 -2.52
C SER A 101 18.50 -18.06 -3.97
N GLY A 102 17.59 -17.86 -4.92
CA GLY A 102 17.85 -18.08 -6.34
C GLY A 102 18.92 -17.16 -6.91
N ALA A 103 20.06 -17.73 -7.30
CA ALA A 103 20.96 -17.09 -8.25
C ALA A 103 20.30 -17.19 -9.65
N GLY A 104 20.12 -16.04 -10.31
CA GLY A 104 19.55 -15.96 -11.65
C GLY A 104 20.29 -16.82 -12.66
N ALA A 105 19.54 -17.34 -13.62
CA ALA A 105 19.99 -18.19 -14.71
C ALA A 105 21.17 -17.59 -15.48
N ALA A 106 22.39 -18.02 -15.16
CA ALA A 106 23.54 -17.94 -16.05
C ALA A 106 23.50 -19.16 -17.00
N ARG A 107 23.55 -18.91 -18.32
CA ARG A 107 23.70 -19.96 -19.35
C ARG A 107 24.92 -20.85 -19.03
N PRO A 108 24.84 -22.18 -19.22
CA PRO A 108 25.97 -23.05 -18.94
C PRO A 108 26.96 -23.00 -20.11
N THR A 109 28.09 -22.32 -19.95
CA THR A 109 29.27 -22.47 -20.80
C THR A 109 30.32 -23.28 -20.04
N ARG A 110 30.13 -24.61 -19.93
CA ARG A 110 31.19 -25.58 -19.61
C ARG A 110 30.72 -27.02 -19.90
N PRO A 111 31.58 -27.91 -20.44
CA PRO A 111 31.23 -29.30 -20.73
C PRO A 111 31.17 -30.13 -19.43
N PRO A 112 30.55 -31.33 -19.44
CA PRO A 112 30.13 -32.01 -18.23
C PRO A 112 31.30 -32.68 -17.53
N GLY A 113 31.69 -32.14 -16.37
CA GLY A 113 32.60 -32.78 -15.42
C GLY A 113 31.91 -32.89 -14.06
N ARG A 114 31.70 -34.13 -13.60
CA ARG A 114 31.27 -34.64 -12.28
C ARG A 114 30.32 -33.77 -11.43
N PRO A 115 29.15 -34.27 -10.99
CA PRO A 115 28.31 -33.55 -10.04
C PRO A 115 29.06 -33.38 -8.71
N SER A 116 29.31 -32.13 -8.32
CA SER A 116 29.76 -31.81 -6.96
C SER A 116 28.56 -31.87 -6.03
N SER A 117 28.68 -32.67 -4.98
CA SER A 117 27.68 -32.79 -3.91
C SER A 117 27.65 -31.49 -3.11
N HIS A 118 26.78 -30.56 -3.49
CA HIS A 118 26.40 -29.44 -2.63
C HIS A 118 25.46 -29.95 -1.53
N GLY A 119 26.03 -30.68 -0.58
CA GLY A 119 25.36 -31.06 0.67
C GLY A 119 25.14 -29.83 1.55
N PHE A 120 24.14 -29.91 2.41
CA PHE A 120 23.84 -28.93 3.45
C PHE A 120 25.10 -28.66 4.31
N PRO A 121 25.36 -27.43 4.78
CA PRO A 121 26.61 -27.12 5.48
C PRO A 121 26.81 -27.99 6.73
N LYS A 122 27.88 -28.79 6.74
CA LYS A 122 28.23 -29.68 7.87
C LYS A 122 28.45 -28.94 9.19
N ASP A 123 28.75 -27.65 9.12
CA ASP A 123 28.99 -26.80 10.30
C ASP A 123 27.72 -26.54 11.13
N LEU A 124 26.52 -26.67 10.54
CA LEU A 124 25.25 -26.47 11.26
C LEU A 124 25.00 -27.57 12.30
N LEU A 125 25.45 -28.81 12.07
CA LEU A 125 25.30 -29.95 12.99
C LEU A 125 26.02 -29.76 14.35
N ARG A 126 26.85 -28.73 14.51
CA ARG A 126 27.58 -28.42 15.76
C ARG A 126 26.82 -27.45 16.67
N LEU A 127 25.65 -26.99 16.28
CA LEU A 127 24.89 -25.97 17.01
C LEU A 127 24.00 -26.59 18.08
N ALA A 128 24.29 -26.27 19.35
CA ALA A 128 23.58 -26.82 20.52
C ALA A 128 22.05 -26.59 20.50
N TRP A 129 21.56 -25.54 19.84
CA TRP A 129 20.13 -25.25 19.76
C TRP A 129 19.32 -26.18 18.83
N LEU A 130 19.99 -26.96 17.97
CA LEU A 130 19.30 -27.96 17.13
C LEU A 130 18.67 -29.09 17.96
N HIS A 131 19.20 -29.37 19.16
CA HIS A 131 18.66 -30.39 20.07
C HIS A 131 17.25 -30.04 20.60
N ASP A 132 16.88 -28.75 20.63
CA ASP A 132 15.58 -28.28 21.11
C ASP A 132 14.58 -27.98 19.98
N LEU A 133 14.98 -28.19 18.72
CA LEU A 133 14.16 -27.88 17.56
C LEU A 133 12.94 -28.83 17.48
N ARG A 134 11.73 -28.25 17.56
CA ARG A 134 10.47 -29.03 17.48
C ARG A 134 9.84 -29.09 16.09
N LEU A 135 10.13 -28.12 15.22
CA LEU A 135 9.59 -28.05 13.87
C LEU A 135 10.68 -27.66 12.87
N LEU A 136 10.80 -28.46 11.81
CA LEU A 136 11.72 -28.21 10.70
C LEU A 136 10.94 -28.12 9.38
N ARG A 137 11.04 -26.98 8.68
CA ARG A 137 10.42 -26.78 7.37
C ARG A 137 11.45 -26.43 6.31
N LEU A 138 11.55 -27.26 5.28
CA LEU A 138 12.47 -27.11 4.15
C LEU A 138 11.70 -26.89 2.85
N HIS A 139 12.15 -25.90 2.05
CA HIS A 139 11.60 -25.61 0.72
C HIS A 139 12.67 -25.79 -0.36
N TRP A 140 12.42 -26.63 -1.35
CA TRP A 140 13.35 -26.88 -2.46
C TRP A 140 12.92 -26.10 -3.72
N PRO A 141 13.77 -25.20 -4.28
CA PRO A 141 13.39 -24.40 -5.44
C PRO A 141 13.70 -25.02 -6.81
N TRP A 142 14.21 -26.25 -6.91
CA TRP A 142 14.64 -26.84 -8.18
C TRP A 142 14.49 -28.36 -8.21
N ALA A 143 14.07 -28.87 -9.37
CA ALA A 143 13.62 -30.25 -9.52
C ALA A 143 14.72 -31.26 -9.93
N THR A 144 16.00 -30.86 -9.92
CA THR A 144 17.11 -31.69 -10.43
C THR A 144 18.05 -32.28 -9.37
N MET A 145 17.86 -31.98 -8.08
CA MET A 145 18.41 -32.78 -6.98
C MET A 145 17.28 -33.19 -6.05
N GLY A 146 17.10 -34.49 -5.86
CA GLY A 146 16.13 -35.01 -4.92
C GLY A 146 16.48 -34.63 -3.46
N PRO A 147 15.50 -34.66 -2.54
CA PRO A 147 15.72 -34.39 -1.13
C PRO A 147 16.43 -35.56 -0.47
N VAL A 148 17.74 -35.70 -0.68
CA VAL A 148 18.55 -36.60 0.14
C VAL A 148 18.96 -35.82 1.37
N LEU A 149 18.25 -36.06 2.49
CA LEU A 149 18.78 -35.68 3.80
C LEU A 149 20.12 -36.38 3.97
N ASP A 150 21.14 -35.64 4.40
CA ASP A 150 22.47 -36.20 4.63
C ASP A 150 22.35 -37.37 5.62
N PRO A 151 22.96 -38.55 5.40
CA PRO A 151 22.87 -39.69 6.33
C PRO A 151 23.23 -39.33 7.78
N GLU A 152 24.07 -38.32 7.99
CA GLU A 152 24.40 -37.80 9.33
C GLU A 152 23.17 -37.17 10.04
N TRP A 153 22.18 -36.64 9.30
CA TRP A 153 20.92 -36.09 9.86
C TRP A 153 19.97 -37.16 10.38
N LEU A 154 20.15 -38.40 9.94
CA LEU A 154 19.30 -39.53 10.29
C LEU A 154 19.83 -40.26 11.53
N GLN A 155 20.88 -39.73 12.18
CA GLN A 155 21.30 -40.21 13.49
C GLN A 155 20.27 -39.80 14.56
N PRO A 156 19.80 -40.72 15.43
CA PRO A 156 18.72 -40.46 16.39
C PRO A 156 18.98 -39.28 17.34
N ASP A 157 20.26 -39.00 17.61
CA ASP A 157 20.71 -37.99 18.58
C ASP A 157 20.72 -36.56 18.00
N VAL A 158 20.57 -36.41 16.68
CA VAL A 158 20.66 -35.10 15.99
C VAL A 158 19.36 -34.30 16.14
N TRP A 159 18.21 -34.98 16.14
CA TRP A 159 16.89 -34.34 16.23
C TRP A 159 16.04 -34.89 17.40
N PRO A 160 16.55 -34.87 18.65
CA PRO A 160 15.90 -35.57 19.77
C PRO A 160 14.56 -34.95 20.19
N SER A 161 14.30 -33.69 19.80
CA SER A 161 13.07 -32.96 20.12
C SER A 161 12.16 -32.69 18.93
N LEU A 162 12.51 -33.18 17.72
CA LEU A 162 11.76 -32.87 16.51
C LEU A 162 10.40 -33.57 16.50
N VAL A 163 9.33 -32.76 16.47
CA VAL A 163 7.93 -33.21 16.50
C VAL A 163 7.30 -33.14 15.10
N ARG A 164 7.70 -32.17 14.27
CA ARG A 164 7.14 -31.99 12.93
C ARG A 164 8.23 -31.73 11.88
N LEU A 165 8.19 -32.50 10.79
CA LEU A 165 9.05 -32.36 9.62
C LEU A 165 8.19 -32.06 8.39
N GLU A 166 8.48 -30.94 7.73
CA GLU A 166 7.77 -30.50 6.54
C GLU A 166 8.74 -30.24 5.37
N LEU A 167 8.54 -30.98 4.28
CA LEU A 167 9.34 -30.94 3.07
C LEU A 167 8.45 -30.56 1.90
N HIS A 168 8.72 -29.41 1.27
CA HIS A 168 7.90 -28.88 0.18
C HIS A 168 8.76 -28.51 -1.03
N ALA A 169 8.27 -28.80 -2.23
CA ALA A 169 8.86 -28.31 -3.49
C ALA A 169 7.90 -27.39 -4.23
N GLN A 170 8.44 -26.35 -4.87
CA GLN A 170 7.65 -25.38 -5.63
C GLN A 170 7.27 -25.94 -7.00
N LYS A 171 5.97 -26.10 -7.27
CA LYS A 171 5.40 -26.72 -8.50
C LYS A 171 5.73 -25.87 -9.76
N HIS A 172 6.88 -26.12 -10.41
CA HIS A 172 7.18 -25.61 -11.75
C HIS A 172 7.82 -26.70 -12.63
N GLY A 173 7.01 -27.32 -13.51
CA GLY A 173 7.48 -28.13 -14.64
C GLY A 173 7.79 -29.59 -14.32
N ALA A 174 7.57 -30.47 -15.32
CA ALA A 174 7.81 -31.91 -15.23
C ALA A 174 9.32 -32.18 -15.11
N ALA A 175 9.73 -32.59 -13.91
CA ALA A 175 11.09 -32.98 -13.57
C ALA A 175 11.35 -34.46 -13.91
N PRO A 176 12.61 -34.87 -14.17
CA PRO A 176 12.97 -36.28 -14.28
C PRO A 176 12.81 -36.98 -12.92
N PRO A 177 12.40 -38.27 -12.88
CA PRO A 177 12.19 -39.02 -11.64
C PRO A 177 13.52 -39.23 -10.89
N LEU A 178 13.58 -38.86 -9.61
CA LEU A 178 14.71 -39.02 -8.68
C LEU A 178 14.15 -39.29 -7.26
N PRO A 179 14.97 -39.84 -6.36
CA PRO A 179 15.04 -41.26 -5.97
C PRO A 179 13.85 -41.77 -5.13
N ASN A 180 13.89 -43.06 -4.76
CA ASN A 180 12.90 -43.68 -3.87
C ASN A 180 12.83 -43.01 -2.50
N ILE A 181 11.71 -43.20 -1.78
CA ILE A 181 11.61 -42.83 -0.36
C ILE A 181 12.77 -43.49 0.41
N PRO A 182 13.58 -42.73 1.18
CA PRO A 182 14.68 -43.30 1.95
C PRO A 182 14.19 -44.24 3.05
N GLU A 183 14.76 -45.44 3.11
CA GLU A 183 14.51 -46.41 4.18
C GLU A 183 14.96 -45.88 5.54
N ASP A 184 16.08 -45.16 5.55
CA ASP A 184 16.78 -44.65 6.74
C ASP A 184 16.02 -43.56 7.52
N TRP A 185 14.89 -43.06 7.00
CA TRP A 185 14.01 -42.16 7.78
C TRP A 185 13.35 -42.90 8.95
N ALA A 186 13.16 -44.21 8.82
CA ALA A 186 12.75 -45.07 9.92
C ALA A 186 13.89 -45.15 10.96
N GLY A 187 13.62 -44.68 12.18
CA GLY A 187 14.59 -44.69 13.28
C GLY A 187 15.37 -43.39 13.49
N GLY A 188 15.47 -42.50 12.48
CA GLY A 188 16.19 -41.23 12.60
C GLY A 188 15.44 -40.14 13.40
N PHE A 189 14.11 -40.26 13.54
CA PHE A 189 13.28 -39.24 14.19
C PHE A 189 12.41 -39.83 15.32
N PRO A 190 12.95 -40.00 16.54
CA PRO A 190 12.29 -40.76 17.61
C PRO A 190 11.04 -40.08 18.21
N ARG A 191 10.85 -38.77 18.02
CA ARG A 191 9.70 -38.01 18.55
C ARG A 191 8.77 -37.44 17.48
N LEU A 192 8.98 -37.82 16.21
CA LEU A 192 8.23 -37.25 15.09
C LEU A 192 6.76 -37.66 15.16
N GLN A 193 5.88 -36.66 15.29
CA GLN A 193 4.42 -36.83 15.28
C GLN A 193 3.82 -36.54 13.91
N SER A 194 4.46 -35.68 13.10
CA SER A 194 3.94 -35.27 11.80
C SER A 194 5.04 -35.20 10.75
N LEU A 195 4.87 -35.98 9.68
CA LEU A 195 5.72 -35.97 8.50
C LEU A 195 4.90 -35.53 7.28
N VAL A 196 5.29 -34.41 6.67
CA VAL A 196 4.67 -33.87 5.46
C VAL A 196 5.72 -33.77 4.38
N ALA A 197 5.52 -34.45 3.25
CA ALA A 197 6.42 -34.41 2.10
C ALA A 197 5.61 -34.28 0.80
N SER A 198 5.51 -33.06 0.27
CA SER A 198 4.63 -32.75 -0.86
C SER A 198 5.37 -32.22 -2.08
N GLY A 199 5.04 -32.75 -3.26
CA GLY A 199 5.54 -32.23 -4.54
C GLY A 199 7.00 -32.57 -4.84
N LEU A 200 7.61 -33.52 -4.12
CA LEU A 200 9.05 -33.82 -4.19
C LEU A 200 9.42 -34.79 -5.32
N GLY A 201 8.43 -35.37 -6.01
CA GLY A 201 8.67 -36.33 -7.10
C GLY A 201 9.13 -37.71 -6.63
N LEU A 202 8.90 -38.06 -5.36
CA LEU A 202 9.30 -39.35 -4.77
C LEU A 202 8.70 -40.53 -5.54
N THR A 203 9.51 -41.56 -5.81
CA THR A 203 9.09 -42.78 -6.54
C THR A 203 9.18 -44.04 -5.68
N GLY A 204 8.67 -45.18 -6.19
CA GLY A 204 8.78 -46.49 -5.53
C GLY A 204 7.72 -46.75 -4.45
N PRO A 205 7.71 -47.96 -3.87
CA PRO A 205 6.79 -48.33 -2.79
C PRO A 205 7.17 -47.70 -1.45
N LEU A 206 6.20 -47.67 -0.53
CA LEU A 206 6.47 -47.36 0.87
C LEU A 206 7.53 -48.36 1.39
N PRO A 207 8.66 -47.89 1.95
CA PRO A 207 9.77 -48.78 2.24
C PRO A 207 9.45 -49.81 3.31
N GLY A 208 9.98 -51.03 3.16
CA GLY A 208 9.77 -52.12 4.12
C GLY A 208 10.26 -51.79 5.53
N ALA A 209 11.29 -50.93 5.64
CA ALA A 209 11.81 -50.43 6.91
C ALA A 209 10.76 -49.64 7.73
N TRP A 210 9.86 -48.91 7.08
CA TRP A 210 8.78 -48.15 7.73
C TRP A 210 7.66 -49.07 8.24
N LEU A 211 7.66 -50.34 7.82
CA LEU A 211 6.66 -51.35 8.18
C LEU A 211 7.13 -52.25 9.31
N GLN A 212 8.30 -51.97 9.90
CA GLN A 212 8.76 -52.61 11.12
C GLN A 212 8.12 -51.91 12.33
N PRO A 213 7.62 -52.66 13.33
CA PRO A 213 7.13 -52.09 14.58
C PRO A 213 8.19 -51.19 15.23
N GLY A 214 7.82 -49.96 15.58
CA GLY A 214 8.72 -49.00 16.24
C GLY A 214 9.57 -48.13 15.30
N SER A 215 9.43 -48.26 13.97
CA SER A 215 10.11 -47.42 12.97
C SER A 215 9.80 -45.92 13.12
N PHE A 216 8.57 -45.56 13.49
CA PHE A 216 8.18 -44.22 13.95
C PHE A 216 7.29 -44.31 15.19
N PRO A 217 7.84 -44.20 16.41
CA PRO A 217 7.12 -44.54 17.64
C PRO A 217 6.06 -43.50 18.06
N ALA A 218 6.11 -42.29 17.51
CA ALA A 218 5.21 -41.18 17.88
C ALA A 218 4.34 -40.66 16.72
N LEU A 219 4.44 -41.24 15.52
CA LEU A 219 3.87 -40.66 14.30
C LEU A 219 2.34 -40.79 14.28
N THR A 220 1.66 -39.64 14.25
CA THR A 220 0.21 -39.53 14.18
C THR A 220 -0.30 -39.07 12.82
N ASN A 221 0.54 -38.37 12.06
CA ASN A 221 0.17 -37.77 10.77
C ASN A 221 1.24 -38.01 9.70
N LEU A 222 0.88 -38.74 8.64
CA LEU A 222 1.74 -39.02 7.49
C LEU A 222 1.09 -38.49 6.21
N GLN A 223 1.70 -37.47 5.61
CA GLN A 223 1.20 -36.83 4.39
C GLN A 223 2.27 -36.86 3.30
N LEU A 224 2.03 -37.64 2.25
CA LEU A 224 2.89 -37.75 1.06
C LEU A 224 2.16 -37.37 -0.25
N PRO A 225 1.37 -36.28 -0.31
CA PRO A 225 0.58 -35.96 -1.50
C PRO A 225 1.44 -35.39 -2.64
N ASP A 226 0.93 -35.50 -3.88
CA ASP A 226 1.58 -34.94 -5.08
C ASP A 226 2.99 -35.52 -5.34
N ASN A 227 3.13 -36.85 -5.30
CA ASN A 227 4.38 -37.55 -5.63
C ASN A 227 4.16 -38.59 -6.75
N ALA A 228 5.15 -39.44 -7.02
CA ALA A 228 5.08 -40.50 -8.02
C ALA A 228 5.25 -41.90 -7.38
N LEU A 229 4.77 -42.08 -6.14
CA LEU A 229 4.88 -43.33 -5.40
C LEU A 229 4.12 -44.45 -6.10
N SER A 230 4.70 -45.65 -6.14
CA SER A 230 4.18 -46.81 -6.90
C SER A 230 4.16 -48.07 -6.03
N GLY A 231 3.52 -49.15 -6.50
CA GLY A 231 3.37 -50.38 -5.70
C GLY A 231 2.10 -50.41 -4.85
N THR A 232 1.95 -51.43 -4.01
CA THR A 232 0.72 -51.69 -3.26
C THR A 232 0.68 -51.03 -1.88
N LEU A 233 -0.52 -50.76 -1.39
CA LEU A 233 -0.74 -50.32 -0.01
C LEU A 233 -0.33 -51.45 0.97
N PRO A 234 0.59 -51.21 1.92
CA PRO A 234 1.08 -52.27 2.79
C PRO A 234 0.02 -52.74 3.81
N PRO A 235 -0.27 -54.06 3.90
CA PRO A 235 -1.25 -54.58 4.86
C PRO A 235 -0.89 -54.29 6.32
N ARG A 236 0.40 -54.28 6.65
CA ARG A 236 0.90 -54.08 8.02
C ARG A 236 1.11 -52.62 8.41
N LEU A 237 0.72 -51.64 7.59
CA LEU A 237 1.01 -50.22 7.84
C LEU A 237 0.52 -49.75 9.23
N PHE A 238 -0.77 -49.95 9.53
CA PHE A 238 -1.34 -49.58 10.82
C PHE A 238 -0.94 -50.50 11.98
N ALA A 239 -0.45 -51.71 11.68
CA ALA A 239 0.15 -52.59 12.68
C ALA A 239 1.56 -52.12 13.08
N ALA A 240 2.32 -51.55 12.14
CA ALA A 240 3.65 -50.99 12.38
C ALA A 240 3.59 -49.58 13.00
N LEU A 241 2.62 -48.75 12.56
CA LEU A 241 2.42 -47.36 12.97
C LEU A 241 1.12 -47.22 13.78
N ALA A 242 1.10 -47.79 14.98
CA ALA A 242 -0.12 -47.93 15.78
C ALA A 242 -0.78 -46.61 16.21
N LEU A 243 -0.02 -45.50 16.23
CA LEU A 243 -0.52 -44.16 16.58
C LEU A 243 -1.00 -43.34 15.36
N LEU A 244 -0.88 -43.89 14.15
CA LEU A 244 -1.22 -43.17 12.92
C LEU A 244 -2.73 -42.90 12.84
N LYS A 245 -3.09 -41.62 12.80
CA LYS A 245 -4.47 -41.12 12.74
C LYS A 245 -4.80 -40.54 11.37
N GLU A 246 -3.85 -39.85 10.76
CA GLU A 246 -4.05 -39.18 9.46
C GLU A 246 -3.08 -39.75 8.43
N LEU A 247 -3.62 -40.26 7.33
CA LEU A 247 -2.85 -40.75 6.18
C LEU A 247 -3.34 -40.08 4.90
N CYS A 248 -2.45 -39.32 4.25
CA CYS A 248 -2.72 -38.70 2.96
C CYS A 248 -1.69 -39.15 1.92
N LEU A 249 -2.15 -39.90 0.92
CA LEU A 249 -1.36 -40.42 -0.21
C LEU A 249 -1.95 -39.96 -1.56
N THR A 250 -2.69 -38.85 -1.57
CA THR A 250 -3.38 -38.39 -2.78
C THR A 250 -2.42 -38.01 -3.91
N HIS A 251 -2.83 -38.20 -5.16
CA HIS A 251 -2.03 -37.88 -6.36
C HIS A 251 -0.69 -38.64 -6.37
N ASN A 252 -0.79 -39.97 -6.49
CA ASN A 252 0.35 -40.89 -6.63
C ASN A 252 0.04 -41.96 -7.69
N ARG A 253 0.89 -42.99 -7.83
CA ARG A 253 0.75 -44.12 -8.78
C ARG A 253 0.57 -45.46 -8.06
N LEU A 254 -0.06 -45.48 -6.89
CA LEU A 254 -0.26 -46.68 -6.08
C LEU A 254 -1.27 -47.62 -6.72
N THR A 255 -1.02 -48.93 -6.66
CA THR A 255 -1.83 -49.99 -7.28
C THR A 255 -2.31 -51.03 -6.25
N GLY A 256 -3.13 -51.99 -6.67
CA GLY A 256 -3.65 -53.07 -5.80
C GLY A 256 -4.87 -52.65 -4.99
N SER A 257 -5.35 -53.54 -4.11
CA SER A 257 -6.56 -53.34 -3.33
C SER A 257 -6.33 -52.67 -1.98
N LEU A 258 -7.36 -52.01 -1.46
CA LEU A 258 -7.39 -51.54 -0.08
C LEU A 258 -7.19 -52.74 0.89
N PRO A 259 -6.18 -52.71 1.77
CA PRO A 259 -5.84 -53.89 2.58
C PRO A 259 -6.92 -54.25 3.60
N PRO A 260 -7.41 -55.50 3.63
CA PRO A 260 -8.36 -55.96 4.64
C PRO A 260 -7.84 -55.81 6.08
N ASP A 261 -6.52 -55.95 6.26
CA ASP A 261 -5.82 -55.88 7.55
C ASP A 261 -5.86 -54.50 8.23
N TRP A 262 -6.32 -53.46 7.54
CA TRP A 262 -6.54 -52.12 8.13
C TRP A 262 -7.82 -52.04 8.98
N ALA A 263 -8.66 -53.09 8.95
CA ALA A 263 -9.83 -53.21 9.80
C ALA A 263 -9.44 -53.11 11.29
N GLY A 264 -10.18 -52.31 12.07
CA GLY A 264 -9.88 -52.08 13.49
C GLY A 264 -8.80 -51.02 13.79
N SER A 265 -8.23 -50.38 12.77
CA SER A 265 -7.25 -49.29 12.98
C SER A 265 -7.88 -48.05 13.64
N GLN A 266 -7.04 -47.22 14.27
CA GLN A 266 -7.45 -45.94 14.90
C GLN A 266 -7.36 -44.74 13.94
N ALA A 267 -7.36 -45.00 12.63
CA ALA A 267 -7.31 -43.95 11.62
C ALA A 267 -8.54 -43.04 11.70
N GLU A 268 -8.31 -41.73 11.71
CA GLU A 268 -9.33 -40.68 11.68
C GLU A 268 -9.56 -40.14 10.25
N SER A 269 -8.50 -40.06 9.44
CA SER A 269 -8.54 -39.61 8.04
C SER A 269 -7.72 -40.50 7.12
N LEU A 270 -8.36 -40.99 6.06
CA LEU A 270 -7.73 -41.75 4.97
C LEU A 270 -8.00 -41.04 3.63
N GLU A 271 -6.96 -40.43 3.06
CA GLU A 271 -7.04 -39.72 1.79
C GLU A 271 -6.16 -40.41 0.74
N LEU A 272 -6.79 -41.19 -0.14
CA LEU A 272 -6.13 -42.07 -1.12
C LEU A 272 -6.53 -41.74 -2.58
N GLY A 273 -7.13 -40.56 -2.80
CA GLY A 273 -7.61 -40.16 -4.11
C GLY A 273 -6.52 -39.95 -5.17
N ALA A 274 -6.89 -40.01 -6.45
CA ALA A 274 -6.00 -39.89 -7.60
C ALA A 274 -4.81 -40.89 -7.56
N ASN A 275 -5.14 -42.18 -7.56
CA ASN A 275 -4.22 -43.32 -7.62
C ASN A 275 -4.73 -44.36 -8.65
N GLN A 276 -4.11 -45.54 -8.70
CA GLN A 276 -4.47 -46.66 -9.57
C GLN A 276 -4.97 -47.88 -8.76
N LEU A 277 -5.68 -47.64 -7.66
CA LEU A 277 -6.18 -48.70 -6.77
C LEU A 277 -7.30 -49.51 -7.44
N THR A 278 -7.37 -50.80 -7.10
CA THR A 278 -8.29 -51.78 -7.70
C THR A 278 -9.09 -52.53 -6.63
N GLY A 279 -10.16 -53.25 -7.02
CA GLY A 279 -10.95 -54.08 -6.10
C GLY A 279 -12.09 -53.33 -5.40
N ALA A 280 -12.52 -53.78 -4.23
CA ALA A 280 -13.67 -53.22 -3.53
C ALA A 280 -13.35 -51.84 -2.93
N ALA A 281 -14.13 -50.80 -3.27
CA ALA A 281 -13.99 -49.46 -2.69
C ALA A 281 -14.20 -49.45 -1.17
N LEU A 282 -15.05 -50.35 -0.67
CA LEU A 282 -15.30 -50.58 0.75
C LEU A 282 -15.12 -52.07 1.07
N PRO A 283 -13.94 -52.51 1.52
CA PRO A 283 -13.67 -53.92 1.82
C PRO A 283 -14.63 -54.49 2.88
N PRO A 284 -15.19 -55.71 2.68
CA PRO A 284 -16.05 -56.35 3.67
C PRO A 284 -15.41 -56.50 5.06
N ALA A 285 -14.09 -56.70 5.10
CA ALA A 285 -13.32 -56.78 6.34
C ALA A 285 -13.38 -55.48 7.17
N TRP A 286 -13.39 -54.31 6.53
CA TRP A 286 -13.51 -53.02 7.24
C TRP A 286 -14.87 -52.86 7.89
N LEU A 287 -15.91 -53.41 7.25
CA LEU A 287 -17.27 -53.42 7.79
C LEU A 287 -17.44 -54.49 8.90
N ALA A 288 -16.74 -55.62 8.79
CA ALA A 288 -16.76 -56.69 9.79
C ALA A 288 -15.93 -56.35 11.05
N GLY A 289 -14.79 -55.70 10.88
CA GLY A 289 -13.85 -55.34 11.96
C GLY A 289 -13.99 -53.92 12.52
N SER A 290 -14.85 -53.07 11.93
CA SER A 290 -15.13 -51.65 12.27
C SER A 290 -13.89 -50.76 12.43
N MET A 291 -13.80 -49.64 11.70
CA MET A 291 -12.81 -48.59 11.97
C MET A 291 -13.47 -47.50 12.84
N PRO A 292 -13.33 -47.54 14.18
CA PRO A 292 -14.19 -46.79 15.10
C PRO A 292 -13.94 -45.29 15.08
N GLN A 293 -12.75 -44.85 14.66
CA GLN A 293 -12.35 -43.45 14.65
C GLN A 293 -12.43 -42.79 13.28
N LEU A 294 -12.75 -43.54 12.21
CA LEU A 294 -12.67 -43.03 10.85
C LEU A 294 -13.75 -41.97 10.61
N ARG A 295 -13.31 -40.74 10.31
CA ARG A 295 -14.16 -39.57 10.03
C ARG A 295 -14.16 -39.18 8.57
N ILE A 296 -13.02 -39.34 7.90
CA ILE A 296 -12.83 -38.92 6.51
C ILE A 296 -12.28 -40.10 5.71
N LEU A 297 -12.97 -40.46 4.63
CA LEU A 297 -12.51 -41.44 3.65
C LEU A 297 -12.64 -40.86 2.25
N HIS A 298 -11.51 -40.56 1.60
CA HIS A 298 -11.46 -40.03 0.24
C HIS A 298 -10.74 -41.01 -0.69
N LEU A 299 -11.47 -41.55 -1.67
CA LEU A 299 -11.01 -42.54 -2.65
C LEU A 299 -11.13 -42.06 -4.10
N SER A 300 -11.49 -40.78 -4.30
CA SER A 300 -11.80 -40.20 -5.60
C SER A 300 -10.72 -40.45 -6.67
N ASN A 301 -11.10 -40.52 -7.94
CA ASN A 301 -10.22 -40.71 -9.09
C ASN A 301 -9.35 -41.98 -9.02
N ASN A 302 -9.96 -43.11 -8.62
CA ASN A 302 -9.40 -44.45 -8.74
C ASN A 302 -10.33 -45.30 -9.64
N SER A 303 -10.09 -45.29 -10.94
CA SER A 303 -11.05 -45.78 -11.94
C SER A 303 -11.34 -47.30 -11.89
N ALA A 304 -10.46 -48.08 -11.26
CA ALA A 304 -10.55 -49.53 -11.19
C ALA A 304 -11.08 -50.06 -9.83
N LEU A 305 -11.45 -49.16 -8.91
CA LEU A 305 -12.26 -49.53 -7.76
C LEU A 305 -13.71 -49.78 -8.19
N ALA A 306 -14.37 -50.73 -7.54
CA ALA A 306 -15.74 -51.13 -7.82
C ALA A 306 -16.49 -51.49 -6.54
N GLY A 307 -17.81 -51.58 -6.60
CA GLY A 307 -18.65 -51.99 -5.47
C GLY A 307 -19.99 -51.26 -5.41
N THR A 308 -20.65 -51.36 -4.26
CA THR A 308 -21.88 -50.63 -3.94
C THR A 308 -21.77 -50.02 -2.54
N LEU A 309 -22.60 -49.03 -2.23
CA LEU A 309 -22.71 -48.48 -0.88
C LEU A 309 -23.43 -49.48 0.05
N PRO A 310 -22.79 -50.03 1.10
CA PRO A 310 -23.41 -51.05 1.94
C PRO A 310 -24.41 -50.45 2.93
N SER A 311 -25.57 -51.09 3.10
CA SER A 311 -26.62 -50.66 4.04
C SER A 311 -26.18 -50.58 5.50
N SER A 312 -25.15 -51.35 5.88
CA SER A 312 -24.58 -51.42 7.23
C SER A 312 -23.49 -50.37 7.51
N LEU A 313 -23.10 -49.55 6.52
CA LEU A 313 -22.00 -48.59 6.62
C LEU A 313 -22.10 -47.64 7.84
N PRO A 314 -23.24 -47.00 8.13
CA PRO A 314 -23.32 -46.07 9.26
C PRO A 314 -23.38 -46.75 10.64
N ALA A 315 -23.72 -48.04 10.68
CA ALA A 315 -23.68 -48.83 11.90
C ALA A 315 -22.25 -49.35 12.20
N ARG A 316 -21.45 -49.58 11.15
CA ARG A 316 -20.09 -50.13 11.27
C ARG A 316 -19.00 -49.07 11.27
N LEU A 317 -19.26 -47.86 10.76
CA LEU A 317 -18.37 -46.70 10.79
C LEU A 317 -19.10 -45.48 11.40
N PRO A 318 -19.35 -45.51 12.73
CA PRO A 318 -20.26 -44.58 13.39
C PRO A 318 -19.71 -43.14 13.56
N ARG A 319 -18.48 -42.88 13.13
CA ARG A 319 -17.85 -41.55 13.16
C ARG A 319 -17.58 -40.98 11.77
N LEU A 320 -17.93 -41.71 10.70
CA LEU A 320 -17.67 -41.26 9.33
C LEU A 320 -18.52 -40.04 9.02
N VAL A 321 -17.89 -38.93 8.67
CA VAL A 321 -18.51 -37.62 8.38
C VAL A 321 -18.46 -37.33 6.88
N SER A 322 -17.38 -37.71 6.21
CA SER A 322 -17.15 -37.43 4.78
C SER A 322 -16.72 -38.70 4.05
N LEU A 323 -17.46 -39.05 2.99
CA LEU A 323 -17.10 -40.09 2.03
C LEU A 323 -16.99 -39.45 0.65
N ALA A 324 -15.80 -39.53 0.02
CA ALA A 324 -15.58 -38.97 -1.31
C ALA A 324 -15.12 -40.04 -2.30
N GLU A 325 -15.96 -40.33 -3.29
CA GLU A 325 -15.78 -41.41 -4.26
C GLU A 325 -15.86 -40.91 -5.71
N ASP A 326 -15.74 -39.58 -5.91
CA ASP A 326 -15.80 -38.94 -7.23
C ASP A 326 -14.87 -39.63 -8.24
N GLY A 327 -15.34 -39.90 -9.46
CA GLY A 327 -14.51 -40.44 -10.53
C GLY A 327 -14.16 -41.94 -10.40
N ILE A 328 -15.00 -42.73 -9.71
CA ILE A 328 -14.95 -44.20 -9.67
C ILE A 328 -16.13 -44.76 -10.49
N PRO A 329 -15.96 -45.05 -11.80
CA PRO A 329 -17.08 -45.38 -12.69
C PRO A 329 -17.79 -46.69 -12.34
N SER A 330 -17.04 -47.66 -11.79
CA SER A 330 -17.55 -49.01 -11.50
C SER A 330 -18.20 -49.13 -10.12
N LEU A 331 -18.34 -48.03 -9.39
CA LEU A 331 -19.09 -47.95 -8.14
C LEU A 331 -20.54 -47.57 -8.47
N ALA A 332 -21.49 -48.47 -8.23
CA ALA A 332 -22.86 -48.31 -8.72
C ALA A 332 -23.92 -48.67 -7.66
N GLY A 333 -25.17 -48.29 -7.91
CA GLY A 333 -26.33 -48.58 -7.06
C GLY A 333 -26.93 -47.34 -6.39
N ASP A 334 -27.90 -47.55 -5.50
CA ASP A 334 -28.62 -46.45 -4.84
C ASP A 334 -28.08 -46.18 -3.44
N ILE A 335 -28.27 -44.97 -2.94
CA ILE A 335 -28.02 -44.64 -1.52
C ILE A 335 -28.98 -45.49 -0.65
N PRO A 336 -28.48 -46.40 0.22
CA PRO A 336 -29.35 -47.34 0.93
C PRO A 336 -30.34 -46.67 1.89
N ALA A 337 -31.64 -46.97 1.77
CA ALA A 337 -32.67 -46.45 2.67
C ALA A 337 -32.44 -46.80 4.15
N ALA A 338 -31.72 -47.90 4.44
CA ALA A 338 -31.32 -48.28 5.80
C ALA A 338 -30.42 -47.22 6.50
N TRP A 339 -29.76 -46.34 5.75
CA TRP A 339 -28.98 -45.24 6.31
C TRP A 339 -29.85 -44.19 7.02
N CYS A 340 -31.14 -44.14 6.70
CA CYS A 340 -32.12 -43.23 7.31
C CYS A 340 -32.55 -43.64 8.73
N THR A 341 -32.49 -44.94 9.06
CA THR A 341 -33.02 -45.48 10.32
C THR A 341 -31.92 -45.81 11.32
N ALA A 342 -30.65 -45.75 10.92
CA ALA A 342 -29.51 -45.97 11.80
C ALA A 342 -29.22 -44.72 12.67
N PRO A 343 -29.41 -44.78 14.01
CA PRO A 343 -29.19 -43.62 14.90
C PRO A 343 -27.70 -43.22 15.01
N THR A 344 -26.78 -44.10 14.62
CA THR A 344 -25.32 -43.89 14.66
C THR A 344 -24.75 -43.25 13.39
N ASN A 345 -25.59 -42.88 12.43
CA ASN A 345 -25.13 -42.35 11.17
C ASN A 345 -24.64 -40.90 11.33
N THR A 346 -23.33 -40.68 11.30
CA THR A 346 -22.69 -39.35 11.37
C THR A 346 -22.34 -38.77 10.00
N LEU A 347 -22.66 -39.48 8.91
CA LEU A 347 -22.28 -39.07 7.55
C LEU A 347 -23.02 -37.79 7.19
N ALA A 348 -22.25 -36.77 6.82
CA ALA A 348 -22.73 -35.42 6.51
C ALA A 348 -22.41 -35.02 5.05
N ARG A 349 -21.36 -35.58 4.44
CA ARG A 349 -20.96 -35.26 3.07
C ARG A 349 -20.68 -36.53 2.27
N LEU A 350 -21.32 -36.64 1.11
CA LEU A 350 -21.16 -37.73 0.15
C LEU A 350 -20.84 -37.14 -1.23
N TYR A 351 -19.66 -37.44 -1.76
CA TYR A 351 -19.25 -37.00 -3.10
C TYR A 351 -19.28 -38.21 -4.04
N VAL A 352 -20.16 -38.19 -5.04
CA VAL A 352 -20.43 -39.30 -5.98
C VAL A 352 -20.37 -38.86 -7.44
N ARG A 353 -19.68 -37.76 -7.73
CA ARG A 353 -19.57 -37.20 -9.08
C ARG A 353 -18.81 -38.18 -9.98
N GLY A 354 -19.42 -38.62 -11.08
CA GLY A 354 -18.76 -39.53 -12.02
C GLY A 354 -18.65 -40.99 -11.54
N THR A 355 -19.49 -41.38 -10.58
CA THR A 355 -19.76 -42.80 -10.26
C THR A 355 -21.09 -43.24 -10.91
N GLY A 356 -21.40 -44.54 -10.87
CA GLY A 356 -22.70 -45.08 -11.27
C GLY A 356 -23.74 -45.08 -10.13
N ILE A 357 -23.50 -44.30 -9.06
CA ILE A 357 -24.45 -44.17 -7.94
C ILE A 357 -25.52 -43.14 -8.31
N ASP A 358 -26.80 -43.49 -8.10
CA ASP A 358 -27.88 -42.52 -8.23
C ASP A 358 -27.77 -41.48 -7.10
N PRO A 359 -27.55 -40.18 -7.41
CA PRO A 359 -27.41 -39.14 -6.40
C PRO A 359 -28.74 -38.74 -5.75
N THR A 360 -29.87 -39.31 -6.19
CA THR A 360 -31.17 -39.05 -5.57
C THR A 360 -31.24 -39.63 -4.16
N LEU A 361 -31.57 -38.78 -3.19
CA LEU A 361 -31.73 -39.20 -1.81
C LEU A 361 -33.03 -40.00 -1.65
N PRO A 362 -33.03 -41.15 -0.95
CA PRO A 362 -34.26 -41.86 -0.65
C PRO A 362 -35.20 -40.97 0.19
N PRO A 363 -36.54 -41.11 0.06
CA PRO A 363 -37.50 -40.22 0.72
C PRO A 363 -37.34 -40.12 2.25
N CYS A 364 -36.85 -41.19 2.87
CA CYS A 364 -36.55 -41.23 4.29
C CYS A 364 -35.36 -40.34 4.70
N ALA A 365 -34.39 -40.11 3.80
CA ALA A 365 -33.21 -39.30 4.06
C ALA A 365 -33.57 -37.80 3.96
N VAL A 366 -34.41 -37.44 2.98
CA VAL A 366 -34.99 -36.10 2.83
C VAL A 366 -35.77 -35.69 4.09
N ALA A 367 -36.50 -36.62 4.71
CA ALA A 367 -37.34 -36.33 5.87
C ALA A 367 -36.61 -36.38 7.23
N ARG A 368 -35.55 -37.18 7.40
CA ARG A 368 -34.90 -37.42 8.71
C ARG A 368 -33.42 -37.02 8.80
N LYS A 369 -32.75 -36.71 7.69
CA LYS A 369 -31.33 -36.30 7.62
C LYS A 369 -31.09 -35.19 6.59
N PRO A 370 -31.64 -33.97 6.80
CA PRO A 370 -31.45 -32.85 5.89
C PRO A 370 -29.99 -32.35 5.79
N SER A 371 -29.13 -32.74 6.74
CA SER A 371 -27.70 -32.36 6.79
C SER A 371 -26.76 -33.22 5.93
N LEU A 372 -27.24 -34.30 5.30
CA LEU A 372 -26.44 -35.12 4.38
C LEU A 372 -26.39 -34.46 2.99
N GLN A 373 -25.27 -33.82 2.66
CA GLN A 373 -25.04 -33.19 1.35
C GLN A 373 -24.48 -34.21 0.34
N VAL A 374 -25.16 -34.38 -0.80
CA VAL A 374 -24.73 -35.22 -1.92
C VAL A 374 -24.29 -34.33 -3.09
N HIS A 375 -23.06 -34.51 -3.57
CA HIS A 375 -22.49 -33.71 -4.67
C HIS A 375 -22.34 -34.58 -5.94
N ALA A 376 -22.99 -34.19 -7.06
CA ALA A 376 -23.13 -35.11 -8.22
C ALA A 376 -23.05 -34.55 -9.67
N LEU A 377 -22.94 -33.25 -9.97
CA LEU A 377 -22.94 -32.75 -11.38
C LEU A 377 -21.92 -31.63 -11.67
N GLY A 378 -21.30 -31.66 -12.86
CA GLY A 378 -20.38 -30.64 -13.45
C GLY A 378 -21.14 -29.58 -14.27
N GLU A 379 -20.63 -28.36 -14.55
CA GLU A 379 -19.38 -27.97 -15.23
C GLU A 379 -19.02 -26.46 -14.98
N PRO A 380 -17.87 -25.96 -15.49
CA PRO A 380 -17.07 -24.82 -14.98
C PRO A 380 -16.97 -23.57 -15.92
N SER A 381 -16.17 -22.59 -15.47
CA SER A 381 -15.48 -21.52 -16.24
C SER A 381 -16.31 -20.36 -16.83
N GLY A 382 -15.79 -19.14 -16.68
CA GLY A 382 -16.51 -17.91 -16.97
C GLY A 382 -16.50 -17.45 -18.43
N ASP A 383 -17.42 -16.51 -18.72
CA ASP A 383 -17.30 -15.55 -19.82
C ASP A 383 -17.98 -14.21 -19.40
N PRO A 384 -17.43 -13.03 -19.76
CA PRO A 384 -17.76 -11.74 -19.18
C PRO A 384 -18.72 -10.94 -20.07
N LEU A 385 -20.02 -11.22 -20.04
CA LEU A 385 -21.02 -10.36 -20.70
C LEU A 385 -22.36 -10.42 -19.96
N GLN A 386 -22.48 -9.70 -18.84
CA GLN A 386 -23.78 -9.36 -18.26
C GLN A 386 -23.70 -8.06 -17.43
N HIS A 387 -23.37 -6.97 -18.10
CA HIS A 387 -23.53 -5.60 -17.58
C HIS A 387 -24.34 -4.76 -18.58
N GLN A 388 -25.55 -5.22 -18.94
CA GLN A 388 -26.46 -4.40 -19.74
C GLN A 388 -27.93 -4.83 -19.63
N GLN A 389 -28.48 -4.91 -18.41
CA GLN A 389 -29.94 -5.05 -18.23
C GLN A 389 -30.40 -4.53 -16.84
N LEU A 390 -30.00 -3.31 -16.49
CA LEU A 390 -30.57 -2.53 -15.36
C LEU A 390 -30.78 -1.06 -15.75
N GLN A 391 -31.18 -0.82 -17.00
CA GLN A 391 -31.68 0.47 -17.48
C GLN A 391 -32.86 0.21 -18.40
N ARG A 392 -34.04 -0.08 -17.82
CA ARG A 392 -35.38 0.03 -18.45
C ARG A 392 -36.48 -0.46 -17.50
N VAL A 393 -36.55 0.10 -16.28
CA VAL A 393 -37.80 0.21 -15.51
C VAL A 393 -37.72 1.53 -14.75
N GLY A 394 -38.32 2.56 -15.32
CA GLY A 394 -38.24 3.93 -14.80
C GLY A 394 -38.58 4.98 -15.86
N ALA A 395 -39.57 4.71 -16.70
CA ALA A 395 -40.17 5.67 -17.62
C ALA A 395 -41.59 5.23 -17.95
N ALA A 396 -42.54 5.56 -17.08
CA ALA A 396 -43.94 5.84 -17.41
C ALA A 396 -44.75 6.07 -16.11
N GLY A 397 -45.31 7.27 -15.97
CA GLY A 397 -46.51 7.50 -15.15
C GLY A 397 -46.32 8.34 -13.89
N ALA A 398 -46.37 9.67 -14.02
CA ALA A 398 -47.26 10.55 -13.24
C ALA A 398 -47.09 12.01 -13.71
N THR A 399 -48.18 12.58 -14.17
CA THR A 399 -48.39 13.97 -14.59
C THR A 399 -48.55 14.91 -13.39
N ASP A 400 -48.34 16.21 -13.68
CA ASP A 400 -48.42 17.41 -12.83
C ASP A 400 -49.54 17.47 -11.78
N ASP A 401 -49.25 18.03 -10.60
CA ASP A 401 -49.63 19.41 -10.24
C ASP A 401 -49.24 19.74 -8.77
N GLY A 402 -48.87 21.00 -8.51
CA GLY A 402 -48.98 21.60 -7.17
C GLY A 402 -47.75 22.30 -6.60
N THR A 403 -47.65 23.60 -6.86
CA THR A 403 -46.74 24.59 -6.27
C THR A 403 -46.82 24.69 -4.74
N SER A 404 -45.67 24.73 -4.04
CA SER A 404 -45.40 25.68 -2.95
C SER A 404 -43.93 25.64 -2.48
N SER A 405 -43.48 26.81 -2.05
CA SER A 405 -42.14 27.24 -1.64
C SER A 405 -41.67 26.71 -0.28
N ALA A 406 -40.38 26.36 -0.16
CA ALA A 406 -39.59 26.37 1.08
C ALA A 406 -38.10 26.39 0.73
N THR A 407 -37.42 27.54 0.82
CA THR A 407 -36.52 27.93 1.93
C THR A 407 -35.42 26.92 2.24
N ASP A 408 -34.23 27.34 1.81
CA ASP A 408 -32.88 26.97 2.18
C ASP A 408 -32.70 26.73 3.70
N ASP A 409 -32.28 25.52 4.08
CA ASP A 409 -31.65 25.27 5.39
C ASP A 409 -30.60 24.16 5.23
N SER A 410 -29.34 24.60 5.11
CA SER A 410 -28.14 23.78 5.03
C SER A 410 -27.72 23.38 6.45
N ARG A 411 -27.96 22.12 6.83
CA ARG A 411 -27.49 21.54 8.09
C ARG A 411 -26.45 20.44 7.85
N ASP A 412 -25.26 20.70 8.39
CA ASP A 412 -24.30 19.78 9.01
C ASP A 412 -24.09 18.38 8.42
N GLY A 413 -22.91 18.18 7.83
CA GLY A 413 -22.33 16.89 7.44
C GLY A 413 -21.83 16.04 8.62
N LEU A 414 -22.51 16.08 9.78
CA LEU A 414 -22.53 14.96 10.71
C LEU A 414 -23.60 14.01 10.19
N LEU A 415 -23.27 12.74 9.94
CA LEU A 415 -24.31 11.71 9.76
C LEU A 415 -25.30 11.90 10.91
N PRO A 416 -26.58 12.22 10.65
CA PRO A 416 -27.55 12.31 11.73
C PRO A 416 -27.48 10.98 12.46
N THR A 417 -27.47 11.00 13.78
CA THR A 417 -27.78 9.82 14.60
C THR A 417 -29.03 9.20 13.99
N ARG A 418 -28.84 8.14 13.17
CA ARG A 418 -29.91 7.52 12.40
C ARG A 418 -30.83 6.90 13.43
N ARG A 419 -31.95 7.57 13.72
CA ARG A 419 -33.06 6.93 14.43
C ARG A 419 -33.71 5.99 13.43
N TRP A 420 -33.68 4.72 13.78
CA TRP A 420 -34.30 3.61 13.06
C TRP A 420 -35.77 3.94 12.78
N GLY A 421 -36.14 4.07 11.51
CA GLY A 421 -37.48 4.48 11.05
C GLY A 421 -38.55 3.38 11.15
N LEU A 422 -38.49 2.51 12.16
CA LEU A 422 -39.52 1.51 12.45
C LEU A 422 -39.99 1.68 13.90
N PRO A 423 -41.30 1.55 14.20
CA PRO A 423 -41.80 1.68 15.56
C PRO A 423 -41.09 0.69 16.48
N THR A 424 -40.37 1.24 17.46
CA THR A 424 -39.28 0.65 18.26
C THR A 424 -39.67 -0.41 19.30
N ASP A 425 -40.76 -1.14 19.11
CA ASP A 425 -41.32 -1.99 20.18
C ASP A 425 -41.14 -3.50 19.97
N SER A 426 -40.57 -3.96 18.84
CA SER A 426 -40.06 -5.35 18.72
C SER A 426 -39.11 -5.53 17.53
N LEU A 427 -37.94 -6.16 17.73
CA LEU A 427 -37.11 -6.72 16.65
C LEU A 427 -37.85 -7.82 15.88
N ARG A 428 -38.92 -8.37 16.45
CA ARG A 428 -39.77 -9.37 15.81
C ARG A 428 -40.66 -8.71 14.78
N VAL A 429 -40.43 -9.05 13.53
CA VAL A 429 -41.27 -8.61 12.41
C VAL A 429 -42.14 -9.79 11.97
N PRO A 430 -43.42 -9.58 11.62
CA PRO A 430 -44.23 -10.65 11.06
C PRO A 430 -43.58 -11.24 9.79
N SER A 431 -43.69 -12.56 9.61
CA SER A 431 -43.03 -13.30 8.53
C SER A 431 -43.42 -12.84 7.11
N HIS A 432 -44.56 -12.16 6.95
CA HIS A 432 -45.01 -11.61 5.67
C HIS A 432 -44.41 -10.22 5.37
N ALA A 433 -43.78 -9.56 6.34
CA ALA A 433 -43.20 -8.25 6.16
C ALA A 433 -41.85 -8.28 5.44
N ILE A 434 -41.15 -9.41 5.43
CA ILE A 434 -39.91 -9.61 4.66
C ILE A 434 -40.28 -10.35 3.38
N GLN A 435 -40.33 -9.63 2.26
CA GLN A 435 -40.63 -10.20 0.95
C GLN A 435 -39.35 -10.35 0.12
N PHE A 436 -38.96 -11.59 -0.19
CA PHE A 436 -37.80 -11.84 -1.04
C PHE A 436 -38.05 -11.31 -2.45
N LEU A 437 -37.08 -10.57 -2.99
CA LEU A 437 -37.12 -10.15 -4.38
C LEU A 437 -36.80 -11.36 -5.25
N GLN A 438 -37.57 -11.53 -6.33
CA GLN A 438 -37.44 -12.66 -7.24
C GLN A 438 -36.82 -12.21 -8.57
N ARG A 439 -36.06 -13.12 -9.19
CA ARG A 439 -35.59 -13.02 -10.58
C ARG A 439 -36.75 -13.34 -11.54
N SER A 440 -36.53 -13.11 -12.84
CA SER A 440 -37.52 -13.38 -13.89
C SER A 440 -37.98 -14.85 -13.97
N ASP A 441 -37.24 -15.78 -13.36
CA ASP A 441 -37.54 -17.21 -13.27
C ASP A 441 -38.28 -17.60 -11.97
N GLY A 442 -38.61 -16.63 -11.10
CA GLY A 442 -39.28 -16.86 -9.81
C GLY A 442 -38.36 -17.26 -8.66
N SER A 443 -37.06 -17.44 -8.88
CA SER A 443 -36.07 -17.72 -7.83
C SER A 443 -35.72 -16.45 -7.02
N PRO A 444 -35.41 -16.54 -5.72
CA PRO A 444 -34.98 -15.38 -4.93
C PRO A 444 -33.63 -14.84 -5.42
N VAL A 445 -33.45 -13.51 -5.36
CA VAL A 445 -32.18 -12.86 -5.71
C VAL A 445 -31.16 -13.12 -4.61
N GLU A 446 -30.32 -14.13 -4.79
CA GLU A 446 -29.22 -14.44 -3.86
C GLU A 446 -28.07 -13.42 -3.98
N LEU A 447 -27.63 -12.90 -2.84
CA LEU A 447 -26.47 -12.00 -2.69
C LEU A 447 -25.22 -12.76 -2.24
N GLY A 448 -25.39 -13.89 -1.55
CA GLY A 448 -24.28 -14.72 -1.07
C GLY A 448 -24.75 -15.99 -0.38
N HIS A 449 -23.91 -17.02 -0.41
CA HIS A 449 -24.19 -18.33 0.17
C HIS A 449 -23.09 -18.69 1.18
N GLY A 450 -23.47 -19.01 2.42
CA GLY A 450 -22.59 -19.47 3.48
C GLY A 450 -22.87 -20.93 3.84
N THR A 451 -22.02 -21.54 4.67
CA THR A 451 -22.10 -22.97 5.03
C THR A 451 -23.43 -23.36 5.70
N PHE A 452 -24.09 -22.42 6.39
CA PHE A 452 -25.31 -22.66 7.17
C PHE A 452 -26.40 -21.61 6.92
N SER A 453 -26.23 -20.73 5.91
CA SER A 453 -27.16 -19.62 5.66
C SER A 453 -27.10 -19.11 4.24
N VAL A 454 -28.23 -18.64 3.72
CA VAL A 454 -28.32 -17.94 2.42
C VAL A 454 -28.69 -16.48 2.66
N VAL A 455 -28.02 -15.56 1.97
CA VAL A 455 -28.36 -14.13 2.00
C VAL A 455 -29.07 -13.77 0.71
N CYS A 456 -30.31 -13.31 0.84
CA CYS A 456 -31.16 -12.92 -0.29
C CYS A 456 -31.48 -11.42 -0.22
N LEU A 457 -31.69 -10.79 -1.36
CA LEU A 457 -32.24 -9.44 -1.43
C LEU A 457 -33.75 -9.51 -1.12
N ALA A 458 -34.22 -8.66 -0.23
CA ALA A 458 -35.61 -8.62 0.17
C ALA A 458 -36.11 -7.17 0.29
N CYS A 459 -37.43 -7.02 0.39
CA CYS A 459 -38.13 -5.77 0.63
C CYS A 459 -38.81 -5.87 1.99
N LEU A 460 -38.58 -4.87 2.86
CA LEU A 460 -39.21 -4.77 4.17
C LEU A 460 -40.50 -3.94 4.07
N LEU A 461 -41.63 -4.48 4.50
CA LEU A 461 -42.93 -3.80 4.53
C LEU A 461 -43.28 -3.29 5.93
N PRO A 462 -43.98 -2.14 6.06
CA PRO A 462 -44.56 -1.31 4.98
C PRO A 462 -43.59 -0.27 4.37
N SER A 463 -42.36 -0.13 4.89
CA SER A 463 -41.41 0.92 4.46
C SER A 463 -40.95 0.81 3.00
N ARG A 464 -41.11 -0.38 2.38
CA ARG A 464 -40.63 -0.72 1.03
C ARG A 464 -39.12 -0.52 0.85
N GLU A 465 -38.36 -0.61 1.93
CA GLU A 465 -36.91 -0.51 1.89
C GLU A 465 -36.29 -1.82 1.40
N VAL A 466 -35.27 -1.71 0.55
CA VAL A 466 -34.49 -2.86 0.07
C VAL A 466 -33.47 -3.24 1.13
N VAL A 467 -33.54 -4.49 1.58
CA VAL A 467 -32.76 -5.05 2.69
C VAL A 467 -32.04 -6.33 2.26
N ALA A 468 -30.97 -6.69 2.98
CA ALA A 468 -30.36 -8.00 2.88
C ALA A 468 -30.99 -8.93 3.93
N ALA A 469 -31.65 -10.00 3.50
CA ALA A 469 -32.28 -10.99 4.37
C ALA A 469 -31.39 -12.23 4.46
N LYS A 470 -30.80 -12.46 5.64
CA LYS A 470 -30.01 -13.66 5.94
C LYS A 470 -30.93 -14.74 6.51
N VAL A 471 -30.99 -15.88 5.83
CA VAL A 471 -31.90 -16.99 6.10
C VAL A 471 -31.12 -18.18 6.65
N PHE A 472 -31.55 -18.70 7.80
CA PHE A 472 -31.03 -19.90 8.44
C PHE A 472 -32.14 -20.94 8.57
N GLU A 473 -31.77 -22.21 8.46
CA GLU A 473 -32.67 -23.32 8.81
C GLU A 473 -32.36 -23.76 10.25
N LEU A 474 -33.39 -23.78 11.10
CA LEU A 474 -33.25 -24.16 12.50
C LEU A 474 -33.38 -25.67 12.67
N GLU A 475 -32.50 -26.26 13.49
CA GLU A 475 -32.60 -27.67 13.88
C GLU A 475 -33.85 -27.93 14.75
N ALA A 476 -34.40 -29.15 14.65
CA ALA A 476 -35.57 -29.55 15.41
C ALA A 476 -35.23 -29.65 16.91
N GLY A 477 -35.78 -28.76 17.73
CA GLY A 477 -35.59 -28.75 19.19
C GLY A 477 -34.94 -27.49 19.77
N VAL A 478 -34.55 -26.51 18.94
CA VAL A 478 -34.00 -25.23 19.40
C VAL A 478 -35.06 -24.42 20.16
N ASP A 479 -34.78 -24.04 21.41
CA ASP A 479 -35.69 -23.19 22.19
C ASP A 479 -35.75 -21.78 21.60
N SER A 480 -36.93 -21.41 21.11
CA SER A 480 -37.21 -20.05 20.62
C SER A 480 -36.79 -18.96 21.61
N ARG A 481 -36.80 -19.21 22.92
CA ARG A 481 -36.39 -18.23 23.94
C ARG A 481 -34.90 -17.92 23.92
N GLU A 482 -34.04 -18.91 23.66
CA GLU A 482 -32.59 -18.70 23.58
C GLU A 482 -32.22 -17.92 22.32
N LEU A 483 -32.86 -18.27 21.20
CA LEU A 483 -32.72 -17.56 19.93
C LEU A 483 -33.14 -16.08 20.05
N TRP A 484 -34.26 -15.80 20.73
CA TRP A 484 -34.70 -14.41 20.95
C TRP A 484 -33.83 -13.65 21.97
N ARG A 485 -33.21 -14.32 22.95
CA ARG A 485 -32.22 -13.68 23.84
C ARG A 485 -30.98 -13.27 23.07
N GLU A 486 -30.50 -14.10 22.16
CA GLU A 486 -29.32 -13.80 21.36
C GLU A 486 -29.59 -12.75 20.28
N ALA A 487 -30.77 -12.76 19.65
CA ALA A 487 -31.23 -11.66 18.79
C ALA A 487 -31.32 -10.33 19.57
N ALA A 488 -31.67 -10.37 20.86
CA ALA A 488 -31.67 -9.20 21.73
C ALA A 488 -30.26 -8.70 22.10
N LEU A 489 -29.24 -9.57 22.11
CA LEU A 489 -27.84 -9.13 22.27
C LEU A 489 -27.37 -8.34 21.03
N LEU A 490 -27.79 -8.73 19.84
CA LEU A 490 -27.48 -8.00 18.61
C LEU A 490 -28.11 -6.60 18.57
N ARG A 491 -29.22 -6.41 19.28
CA ARG A 491 -29.81 -5.08 19.53
C ARG A 491 -28.87 -4.14 20.27
N GLN A 492 -28.01 -4.66 21.14
CA GLN A 492 -27.12 -3.83 21.96
C GLN A 492 -25.88 -3.39 21.18
N CYS A 493 -25.59 -4.04 20.05
CA CYS A 493 -24.45 -3.75 19.15
C CYS A 493 -24.73 -2.61 18.16
N GLU A 494 -25.60 -1.66 18.49
CA GLU A 494 -25.93 -0.52 17.63
C GLU A 494 -24.73 0.41 17.48
N HIS A 495 -24.11 0.40 16.30
CA HIS A 495 -22.96 1.23 15.99
C HIS A 495 -22.86 1.58 14.50
N PRO A 496 -22.42 2.79 14.09
CA PRO A 496 -22.31 3.19 12.67
C PRO A 496 -21.40 2.32 11.78
N ARG A 497 -20.59 1.45 12.40
CA ARG A 497 -19.65 0.52 11.75
C ARG A 497 -19.97 -0.95 12.01
N VAL A 498 -21.14 -1.24 12.55
CA VAL A 498 -21.70 -2.59 12.65
C VAL A 498 -22.92 -2.65 11.73
N VAL A 499 -23.08 -3.73 10.98
CA VAL A 499 -24.21 -3.85 10.04
C VAL A 499 -25.53 -3.83 10.82
N PRO A 500 -26.42 -2.87 10.52
CA PRO A 500 -27.64 -2.70 11.27
C PRO A 500 -28.66 -3.81 10.97
N ILE A 501 -29.26 -4.38 12.02
CA ILE A 501 -30.35 -5.35 11.94
C ILE A 501 -31.68 -4.61 12.02
N LEU A 502 -32.46 -4.70 10.95
CA LEU A 502 -33.74 -4.02 10.80
C LEU A 502 -34.91 -4.87 11.32
N GLY A 503 -34.74 -6.19 11.39
CA GLY A 503 -35.77 -7.08 11.90
C GLY A 503 -35.41 -8.56 11.84
N VAL A 504 -36.09 -9.36 12.66
CA VAL A 504 -35.96 -10.81 12.71
C VAL A 504 -37.35 -11.42 12.58
N ALA A 505 -37.50 -12.40 11.70
CA ALA A 505 -38.75 -13.11 11.47
C ALA A 505 -38.54 -14.63 11.50
N LEU A 506 -39.53 -15.35 12.01
CA LEU A 506 -39.60 -16.81 11.97
C LEU A 506 -40.66 -17.22 10.96
N LYS A 507 -40.27 -17.95 9.92
CA LYS A 507 -41.16 -18.47 8.87
C LYS A 507 -41.06 -19.99 8.84
N GLY A 508 -41.88 -20.66 9.66
CA GLY A 508 -41.77 -22.10 9.87
C GLY A 508 -40.47 -22.44 10.62
N THR A 509 -39.63 -23.29 10.04
CA THR A 509 -38.28 -23.64 10.54
C THR A 509 -37.20 -22.65 10.11
N LEU A 510 -37.55 -21.63 9.32
CA LEU A 510 -36.59 -20.64 8.81
C LEU A 510 -36.51 -19.42 9.72
N LEU A 511 -35.30 -19.10 10.18
CA LEU A 511 -34.97 -17.83 10.82
C LEU A 511 -34.49 -16.84 9.76
N VAL A 512 -35.15 -15.71 9.63
CA VAL A 512 -34.82 -14.65 8.66
C VAL A 512 -34.41 -13.40 9.41
N ILE A 513 -33.20 -12.90 9.15
CA ILE A 513 -32.65 -11.68 9.74
C ILE A 513 -32.53 -10.64 8.61
N ALA A 514 -33.36 -9.60 8.65
CA ALA A 514 -33.29 -8.46 7.75
C ALA A 514 -32.23 -7.46 8.25
N MET A 515 -31.33 -7.06 7.35
CA MET A 515 -30.21 -6.17 7.60
C MET A 515 -30.15 -5.09 6.52
N GLU A 516 -29.49 -3.96 6.80
CA GLU A 516 -29.23 -2.96 5.76
C GLU A 516 -28.42 -3.57 4.60
N HIS A 517 -28.86 -3.29 3.37
CA HIS A 517 -28.19 -3.78 2.18
C HIS A 517 -26.88 -3.01 1.92
N MET A 518 -25.76 -3.74 1.83
CA MET A 518 -24.43 -3.18 1.56
C MET A 518 -24.05 -3.38 0.08
N PRO A 519 -24.18 -2.35 -0.77
CA PRO A 519 -24.21 -2.49 -2.23
C PRO A 519 -22.86 -2.81 -2.87
N LEU A 520 -21.74 -2.57 -2.19
CA LEU A 520 -20.40 -2.91 -2.70
C LEU A 520 -19.93 -4.30 -2.23
N GLY A 521 -20.79 -5.07 -1.55
CA GLY A 521 -20.48 -6.41 -1.08
C GLY A 521 -19.41 -6.43 0.02
N CYS A 522 -18.72 -7.56 0.15
CA CYS A 522 -17.67 -7.76 1.15
C CYS A 522 -16.29 -7.31 0.65
N LEU A 523 -15.38 -7.02 1.59
CA LEU A 523 -14.01 -6.60 1.30
C LEU A 523 -13.27 -7.63 0.43
N ASN A 524 -13.51 -8.92 0.66
CA ASN A 524 -12.90 -9.98 -0.17
C ASN A 524 -13.31 -9.89 -1.65
N ALA A 525 -14.60 -9.68 -1.93
CA ALA A 525 -15.10 -9.53 -3.30
C ALA A 525 -14.61 -8.21 -3.92
N ALA A 526 -14.60 -7.12 -3.14
CA ALA A 526 -14.13 -5.82 -3.60
C ALA A 526 -12.63 -5.80 -3.95
N LEU A 527 -11.81 -6.64 -3.32
CA LEU A 527 -10.39 -6.82 -3.67
C LEU A 527 -10.18 -7.63 -4.95
N GLN A 528 -11.17 -8.41 -5.40
CA GLN A 528 -11.13 -9.14 -6.68
C GLN A 528 -11.53 -8.27 -7.86
N ASP A 529 -12.28 -7.19 -7.64
CA ASP A 529 -12.62 -6.19 -8.65
C ASP A 529 -11.47 -5.18 -8.83
N ASP A 530 -10.93 -5.07 -10.04
CA ASP A 530 -9.81 -4.18 -10.38
C ASP A 530 -10.08 -2.67 -10.14
N ALA A 531 -11.33 -2.23 -10.30
CA ALA A 531 -11.71 -0.84 -10.11
C ALA A 531 -11.85 -0.49 -8.62
N LEU A 532 -12.42 -1.40 -7.83
CA LEU A 532 -12.55 -1.25 -6.38
C LEU A 532 -11.20 -1.48 -5.67
N ARG A 533 -10.42 -2.47 -6.08
CA ARG A 533 -9.06 -2.73 -5.58
C ARG A 533 -8.16 -1.48 -5.68
N LYS A 534 -8.19 -0.77 -6.80
CA LYS A 534 -7.42 0.49 -6.94
C LYS A 534 -7.84 1.57 -5.94
N GLN A 535 -9.11 1.61 -5.54
CA GLN A 535 -9.64 2.56 -4.56
C GLN A 535 -9.39 2.10 -3.12
N LEU A 536 -9.28 0.79 -2.89
CA LEU A 536 -8.96 0.18 -1.59
C LEU A 536 -7.47 0.22 -1.23
N ARG A 537 -6.59 0.76 -2.09
CA ARG A 537 -5.18 1.00 -1.76
C ARG A 537 -5.05 1.80 -0.47
N TRP A 538 -3.99 1.53 0.30
CA TRP A 538 -3.77 2.16 1.60
C TRP A 538 -3.78 3.71 1.55
N GLU A 539 -3.10 4.30 0.56
CA GLU A 539 -3.07 5.76 0.34
C GLU A 539 -4.40 6.35 -0.18
N ALA A 540 -5.36 5.51 -0.57
CA ALA A 540 -6.70 5.90 -1.00
C ALA A 540 -7.71 5.65 0.15
N CYS A 541 -8.62 4.69 0.01
CA CYS A 541 -9.63 4.39 1.03
C CYS A 541 -9.26 3.21 1.96
N GLY A 542 -8.18 2.46 1.68
CA GLY A 542 -7.82 1.28 2.48
C GLY A 542 -7.57 1.59 3.96
N ARG A 543 -6.92 2.72 4.24
CA ARG A 543 -6.73 3.20 5.62
C ARG A 543 -8.06 3.52 6.32
N GLN A 544 -9.01 4.12 5.60
CA GLN A 544 -10.33 4.44 6.15
C GLN A 544 -11.11 3.16 6.50
N VAL A 545 -11.05 2.15 5.64
CA VAL A 545 -11.63 0.82 5.91
C VAL A 545 -11.02 0.19 7.16
N ALA A 546 -9.68 0.26 7.33
CA ALA A 546 -9.01 -0.21 8.54
C ALA A 546 -9.47 0.54 9.80
N LEU A 547 -9.63 1.86 9.72
CA LEU A 547 -10.11 2.69 10.83
C LEU A 547 -11.55 2.36 11.20
N ASP A 548 -12.42 2.16 10.21
CA ASP A 548 -13.82 1.80 10.38
C ASP A 548 -13.97 0.44 11.10
N VAL A 549 -13.17 -0.57 10.72
CA VAL A 549 -13.16 -1.89 11.39
C VAL A 549 -12.65 -1.78 12.83
N ALA A 550 -11.58 -1.01 13.06
CA ALA A 550 -11.05 -0.79 14.41
C ALA A 550 -12.05 -0.04 15.31
N GLU A 551 -12.86 0.87 14.75
CA GLU A 551 -13.92 1.57 15.47
C GLU A 551 -15.07 0.64 15.86
N ALA A 552 -15.47 -0.28 14.98
CA ALA A 552 -16.44 -1.32 15.31
C ALA A 552 -15.94 -2.24 16.44
N LEU A 553 -14.69 -2.70 16.38
CA LEU A 553 -14.10 -3.56 17.41
C LEU A 553 -13.96 -2.85 18.76
N ASP A 554 -13.58 -1.57 18.76
CA ASP A 554 -13.46 -0.78 19.98
C ASP A 554 -14.81 -0.67 20.71
N HIS A 555 -15.90 -0.40 19.97
CA HIS A 555 -17.25 -0.41 20.53
C HIS A 555 -17.62 -1.79 21.12
N LEU A 556 -17.41 -2.86 20.36
CA LEU A 556 -17.73 -4.22 20.80
C LEU A 556 -16.92 -4.64 22.04
N HIS A 557 -15.63 -4.34 22.06
CA HIS A 557 -14.72 -4.78 23.12
C HIS A 557 -14.84 -3.92 24.38
N THR A 558 -14.88 -2.59 24.24
CA THR A 558 -14.83 -1.68 25.40
C THR A 558 -16.19 -1.38 26.00
N GLN A 559 -17.22 -1.19 25.18
CA GLN A 559 -18.56 -0.80 25.66
C GLN A 559 -19.43 -2.02 25.96
N LEU A 560 -19.29 -3.10 25.19
CA LEU A 560 -20.17 -4.27 25.29
C LEU A 560 -19.47 -5.53 25.83
N GLY A 561 -18.14 -5.59 25.81
CA GLY A 561 -17.39 -6.79 26.22
C GLY A 561 -17.64 -8.01 25.33
N VAL A 562 -18.01 -7.80 24.07
CA VAL A 562 -18.42 -8.86 23.13
C VAL A 562 -17.27 -9.25 22.21
N LEU A 563 -16.99 -10.54 22.13
CA LEU A 563 -16.06 -11.13 21.15
C LEU A 563 -16.75 -11.37 19.81
N HIS A 564 -16.16 -10.92 18.71
CA HIS A 564 -16.65 -11.17 17.35
C HIS A 564 -16.45 -12.63 16.93
N SER A 565 -15.28 -13.23 17.22
CA SER A 565 -14.92 -14.64 17.03
C SER A 565 -14.67 -15.14 15.59
N ASP A 566 -15.28 -14.53 14.56
CA ASP A 566 -15.07 -14.88 13.15
C ASP A 566 -14.74 -13.66 12.26
N LEU A 567 -13.91 -12.74 12.74
CA LEU A 567 -13.55 -11.54 11.96
C LEU A 567 -12.66 -11.93 10.76
N LYS A 568 -13.10 -11.63 9.53
CA LYS A 568 -12.39 -11.92 8.27
C LYS A 568 -12.86 -10.98 7.15
N PRO A 569 -12.12 -10.85 6.02
CA PRO A 569 -12.51 -9.97 4.91
C PRO A 569 -13.90 -10.23 4.31
N MET A 570 -14.47 -11.42 4.49
CA MET A 570 -15.85 -11.73 4.07
C MET A 570 -16.92 -11.06 4.95
N ASN A 571 -16.59 -10.80 6.21
CA ASN A 571 -17.49 -10.25 7.23
C ASN A 571 -17.29 -8.73 7.40
N VAL A 572 -16.53 -8.10 6.48
CA VAL A 572 -16.37 -6.65 6.38
C VAL A 572 -17.10 -6.19 5.12
N LEU A 573 -18.28 -5.60 5.28
CA LEU A 573 -19.12 -5.15 4.18
C LEU A 573 -18.89 -3.67 3.85
N LEU A 574 -19.06 -3.30 2.58
CA LEU A 574 -18.77 -1.97 2.07
C LEU A 574 -20.04 -1.26 1.57
N SER A 575 -20.20 -0.01 2.02
CA SER A 575 -21.26 0.92 1.57
C SER A 575 -20.85 1.71 0.32
N HIS A 576 -21.78 2.46 -0.30
CA HIS A 576 -21.51 3.30 -1.49
C HIS A 576 -20.32 4.28 -1.36
N GLY A 577 -19.94 4.66 -0.13
CA GLY A 577 -18.80 5.54 0.14
C GLY A 577 -17.48 4.83 0.45
N LEU A 578 -17.36 3.52 0.19
CA LEU A 578 -16.22 2.69 0.63
C LEU A 578 -15.97 2.74 2.15
N ARG A 579 -17.04 2.98 2.92
CA ARG A 579 -17.02 2.85 4.38
C ARG A 579 -17.33 1.41 4.76
N ALA A 580 -16.59 0.91 5.75
CA ALA A 580 -16.68 -0.47 6.18
C ALA A 580 -17.64 -0.65 7.36
N CYS A 581 -18.41 -1.73 7.32
CA CYS A 581 -19.26 -2.18 8.42
C CYS A 581 -18.98 -3.67 8.70
N VAL A 582 -18.80 -4.01 9.97
CA VAL A 582 -18.57 -5.39 10.43
C VAL A 582 -19.91 -6.11 10.54
N SER A 583 -20.01 -7.31 9.97
CA SER A 583 -21.20 -8.17 9.98
C SER A 583 -20.95 -9.48 10.71
N ASP A 584 -21.99 -10.30 10.87
CA ASP A 584 -21.90 -11.68 11.40
C ASP A 584 -21.50 -11.83 12.88
N LEU A 585 -21.85 -10.84 13.69
CA LEU A 585 -21.72 -10.90 15.15
C LEU A 585 -22.59 -12.05 15.72
N GLY A 586 -21.99 -12.96 16.50
CA GLY A 586 -22.72 -13.89 17.37
C GLY A 586 -23.63 -14.93 16.70
N LEU A 587 -23.74 -14.96 15.36
CA LEU A 587 -24.69 -15.80 14.63
C LEU A 587 -24.46 -17.31 14.80
N ALA A 588 -23.24 -17.74 15.16
CA ALA A 588 -22.92 -19.14 15.41
C ALA A 588 -23.50 -19.70 16.72
N ARG A 589 -23.87 -18.84 17.68
CA ARG A 589 -24.52 -19.30 18.93
C ARG A 589 -26.03 -19.54 18.73
N MET A 590 -26.66 -18.78 17.84
CA MET A 590 -28.13 -18.79 17.63
C MET A 590 -28.65 -20.05 16.95
N VAL A 591 -27.76 -20.81 16.30
CA VAL A 591 -28.11 -21.99 15.49
C VAL A 591 -27.71 -23.30 16.20
N GLY A 592 -27.35 -23.25 17.50
CA GLY A 592 -27.19 -24.45 18.32
C GLY A 592 -25.93 -25.29 18.05
N THR A 593 -24.94 -24.78 17.30
CA THR A 593 -23.65 -25.46 17.17
C THR A 593 -22.82 -25.26 18.44
N ASP A 594 -22.40 -26.34 19.10
CA ASP A 594 -21.47 -26.33 20.24
C ASP A 594 -20.22 -25.49 19.94
N ALA A 595 -20.27 -24.19 20.26
CA ALA A 595 -19.30 -23.18 19.86
C ALA A 595 -17.98 -23.25 20.66
N ARG A 596 -17.56 -24.45 21.07
CA ARG A 596 -16.24 -24.74 21.63
C ARG A 596 -15.43 -25.74 20.81
N THR A 597 -16.02 -26.39 19.80
CA THR A 597 -15.33 -27.39 18.96
C THR A 597 -15.28 -26.95 17.49
N ALA A 598 -14.28 -26.12 17.16
CA ALA A 598 -13.46 -26.05 15.93
C ALA A 598 -14.00 -26.37 14.50
N ALA A 599 -15.31 -26.57 14.27
CA ALA A 599 -15.84 -27.07 13.00
C ALA A 599 -16.38 -25.98 12.05
N GLY A 600 -16.59 -24.75 12.53
CA GLY A 600 -17.13 -23.64 11.73
C GLY A 600 -16.17 -22.48 11.44
N PHE A 601 -14.95 -22.49 12.00
CA PHE A 601 -14.01 -21.37 11.90
C PHE A 601 -13.08 -21.51 10.69
N SER A 602 -12.80 -20.40 9.99
CA SER A 602 -11.77 -20.38 8.96
C SER A 602 -10.39 -20.48 9.62
N ARG A 603 -9.77 -21.67 9.58
CA ARG A 603 -8.42 -21.94 10.15
C ARG A 603 -7.36 -20.95 9.68
N LEU A 604 -7.57 -20.30 8.53
CA LEU A 604 -6.68 -19.33 7.92
C LEU A 604 -6.60 -17.98 8.64
N TYR A 605 -7.61 -17.62 9.44
CA TYR A 605 -7.65 -16.39 10.23
C TYR A 605 -7.72 -16.67 11.74
N ALA A 606 -7.46 -17.91 12.15
CA ALA A 606 -7.48 -18.28 13.56
C ALA A 606 -6.24 -17.72 14.28
N ALA A 607 -6.46 -17.13 15.46
CA ALA A 607 -5.37 -16.68 16.32
C ALA A 607 -4.58 -17.88 16.88
N PRO A 608 -3.29 -17.75 17.23
CA PRO A 608 -2.47 -18.82 17.76
C PRO A 608 -3.10 -19.57 18.94
N GLU A 609 -3.64 -18.84 19.92
CA GLU A 609 -4.32 -19.41 21.08
C GLU A 609 -5.55 -20.26 20.69
N HIS A 610 -6.24 -19.87 19.61
CA HIS A 610 -7.37 -20.63 19.09
C HIS A 610 -6.90 -21.96 18.45
N LEU A 611 -5.76 -21.94 17.75
CA LEU A 611 -5.18 -23.13 17.12
C LEU A 611 -4.59 -24.10 18.15
N MET A 612 -4.13 -23.60 19.29
CA MET A 612 -3.59 -24.40 20.40
C MET A 612 -4.69 -24.99 21.31
N GLY A 613 -5.95 -24.58 21.14
CA GLY A 613 -7.08 -25.03 21.96
C GLY A 613 -7.22 -24.27 23.29
N ASP A 614 -6.53 -23.14 23.43
CA ASP A 614 -6.61 -22.27 24.61
C ASP A 614 -7.89 -21.41 24.60
N LEU A 615 -8.25 -20.87 25.77
CA LEU A 615 -9.40 -19.97 25.92
C LEU A 615 -9.17 -18.66 25.15
N CYS A 616 -9.92 -18.45 24.06
CA CYS A 616 -9.88 -17.22 23.28
C CYS A 616 -10.39 -16.02 24.10
N THR A 617 -9.64 -14.92 24.08
CA THR A 617 -10.03 -13.62 24.66
C THR A 617 -10.31 -12.59 23.57
N LEU A 618 -10.66 -11.35 23.93
CA LEU A 618 -10.85 -10.24 22.97
C LEU A 618 -9.62 -10.02 22.07
N ALA A 619 -8.42 -10.37 22.54
CA ALA A 619 -7.17 -10.30 21.78
C ALA A 619 -7.15 -11.20 20.54
N ALA A 620 -8.00 -12.22 20.46
CA ALA A 620 -8.14 -13.06 19.26
C ALA A 620 -8.72 -12.28 18.07
N ASP A 621 -9.61 -11.31 18.32
CA ASP A 621 -10.14 -10.44 17.27
C ASP A 621 -9.11 -9.39 16.82
N ILE A 622 -8.20 -8.97 17.70
CA ILE A 622 -7.09 -8.07 17.36
C ILE A 622 -6.10 -8.77 16.41
N PHE A 623 -5.82 -10.06 16.63
CA PHE A 623 -5.03 -10.85 15.70
C PHE A 623 -5.67 -10.92 14.30
N ARG A 624 -6.97 -11.19 14.24
CA ARG A 624 -7.75 -11.18 12.99
C ARG A 624 -7.76 -9.82 12.31
N PHE A 625 -7.84 -8.75 13.11
CA PHE A 625 -7.72 -7.39 12.62
C PHE A 625 -6.35 -7.14 11.99
N GLY A 626 -5.26 -7.63 12.61
CA GLY A 626 -3.92 -7.63 12.02
C GLY A 626 -3.88 -8.28 10.63
N LEU A 627 -4.54 -9.42 10.44
CA LEU A 627 -4.64 -10.08 9.12
C LEU A 627 -5.47 -9.27 8.10
N ILE A 628 -6.49 -8.54 8.55
CA ILE A 628 -7.23 -7.60 7.68
C ILE A 628 -6.32 -6.42 7.28
N LEU A 629 -5.50 -5.89 8.18
CA LEU A 629 -4.51 -4.86 7.85
C LEU A 629 -3.53 -5.37 6.79
N VAL A 630 -2.97 -6.57 6.97
CA VAL A 630 -2.10 -7.21 5.96
C VAL A 630 -2.83 -7.35 4.62
N THR A 631 -4.09 -7.79 4.63
CA THR A 631 -4.90 -7.94 3.42
C THR A 631 -5.09 -6.61 2.67
N LEU A 632 -5.36 -5.52 3.40
CA LEU A 632 -5.49 -4.17 2.84
C LEU A 632 -4.14 -3.62 2.35
N LEU A 633 -3.04 -3.95 3.01
CA LEU A 633 -1.71 -3.48 2.61
C LEU A 633 -1.20 -4.22 1.36
N LEU A 634 -1.37 -5.55 1.32
CA LEU A 634 -0.96 -6.38 0.18
C LEU A 634 -1.99 -6.37 -0.97
N GLN A 635 -3.18 -5.81 -0.74
CA GLN A 635 -4.29 -5.78 -1.71
C GLN A 635 -4.69 -7.18 -2.19
N GLN A 636 -4.52 -8.19 -1.32
CA GLN A 636 -4.79 -9.61 -1.58
C GLN A 636 -5.14 -10.29 -0.26
N ALA A 637 -6.20 -11.10 -0.26
CA ALA A 637 -6.53 -11.94 0.88
C ALA A 637 -5.55 -13.14 0.93
N PRO A 638 -5.07 -13.53 2.13
CA PRO A 638 -4.23 -14.72 2.27
C PRO A 638 -5.00 -15.95 1.76
N LYS A 639 -4.29 -16.88 1.11
CA LYS A 639 -4.83 -18.19 0.69
C LYS A 639 -4.32 -19.32 1.58
N THR A 640 -3.12 -19.15 2.11
CA THR A 640 -2.43 -20.08 3.02
C THR A 640 -1.84 -19.30 4.19
N CYS A 641 -1.56 -19.97 5.32
CA CYS A 641 -0.86 -19.34 6.44
C CYS A 641 0.57 -18.91 6.07
N ALA A 642 1.14 -19.43 4.98
CA ALA A 642 2.44 -19.00 4.46
C ALA A 642 2.40 -17.64 3.74
N ASP A 643 1.19 -17.15 3.40
CA ASP A 643 0.99 -15.82 2.82
C ASP A 643 1.01 -14.71 3.89
N TRP A 644 1.07 -15.06 5.18
CA TRP A 644 1.20 -14.10 6.28
C TRP A 644 2.58 -13.45 6.20
N ARG A 645 2.65 -12.27 5.57
CA ARG A 645 3.86 -11.46 5.52
C ARG A 645 3.56 -10.06 6.01
N VAL A 646 4.30 -9.61 7.03
CA VAL A 646 4.30 -8.21 7.43
C VAL A 646 4.85 -7.39 6.25
N PRO A 647 4.13 -6.37 5.76
CA PRO A 647 4.60 -5.54 4.65
C PRO A 647 5.88 -4.77 5.02
N ARG A 648 6.83 -4.63 4.08
CA ARG A 648 8.12 -3.98 4.37
C ARG A 648 7.98 -2.46 4.26
N ALA A 649 8.21 -1.75 5.36
CA ALA A 649 8.34 -0.29 5.34
C ALA A 649 9.62 0.12 4.59
N PRO A 650 9.64 1.22 3.80
CA PRO A 650 8.57 2.16 3.50
C PRO A 650 7.93 1.92 2.11
N GLN A 651 8.08 0.72 1.54
CA GLN A 651 7.56 0.39 0.20
C GLN A 651 6.04 0.12 0.23
N ASP A 652 5.51 -0.40 1.36
CA ASP A 652 4.11 -0.83 1.47
C ASP A 652 3.28 -0.04 2.51
N CYS A 653 3.88 0.49 3.59
CA CYS A 653 3.20 1.29 4.62
C CYS A 653 4.17 2.14 5.47
N SER A 654 3.64 3.03 6.33
CA SER A 654 4.45 3.79 7.30
C SER A 654 4.95 2.89 8.43
N GLN A 655 6.08 3.25 9.05
CA GLN A 655 6.69 2.48 10.14
C GLN A 655 5.75 2.31 11.34
N GLU A 656 4.94 3.32 11.66
CA GLU A 656 3.91 3.24 12.70
C GLU A 656 2.82 2.21 12.39
N VAL A 657 2.46 2.05 11.11
CA VAL A 657 1.44 1.09 10.67
C VAL A 657 2.04 -0.32 10.64
N ALA A 658 3.28 -0.46 10.19
CA ALA A 658 4.00 -1.75 10.25
C ALA A 658 4.14 -2.23 11.70
N ALA A 659 4.54 -1.35 12.62
CA ALA A 659 4.63 -1.65 14.04
C ALA A 659 3.26 -2.05 14.63
N LEU A 660 2.18 -1.35 14.25
CA LEU A 660 0.82 -1.75 14.66
C LEU A 660 0.45 -3.15 14.12
N VAL A 661 0.78 -3.46 12.87
CA VAL A 661 0.52 -4.78 12.28
C VAL A 661 1.29 -5.87 13.02
N GLU A 662 2.57 -5.64 13.32
CA GLU A 662 3.41 -6.57 14.08
C GLU A 662 2.84 -6.82 15.48
N GLN A 663 2.47 -5.75 16.19
CA GLN A 663 1.86 -5.85 17.53
C GLN A 663 0.52 -6.58 17.50
N CYS A 664 -0.33 -6.34 16.48
CA CYS A 664 -1.59 -7.07 16.33
C CYS A 664 -1.36 -8.57 16.07
N LEU A 665 -0.30 -8.94 15.36
CA LEU A 665 0.03 -10.32 14.98
C LEU A 665 0.96 -11.03 15.98
N ASP A 666 1.15 -10.47 17.18
CA ASP A 666 1.97 -11.09 18.23
C ASP A 666 1.39 -12.45 18.65
N TRP A 667 2.27 -13.40 18.96
CA TRP A 667 1.89 -14.72 19.42
C TRP A 667 1.32 -14.70 20.83
N ASP A 668 1.79 -13.80 21.70
CA ASP A 668 1.24 -13.60 23.03
C ASP A 668 -0.02 -12.70 22.97
N PRO A 669 -1.22 -13.20 23.35
CA PRO A 669 -2.43 -12.39 23.40
C PRO A 669 -2.32 -11.15 24.29
N ARG A 670 -1.43 -11.14 25.29
CA ARG A 670 -1.23 -10.01 26.22
C ARG A 670 -0.37 -8.89 25.64
N ALA A 671 0.44 -9.20 24.64
CA ALA A 671 1.29 -8.22 23.96
C ALA A 671 0.54 -7.45 22.86
N ARG A 672 -0.65 -7.92 22.48
CA ARG A 672 -1.48 -7.30 21.44
C ARG A 672 -2.16 -6.02 21.95
N PRO A 673 -2.28 -4.98 21.11
CA PRO A 673 -2.91 -3.72 21.49
C PRO A 673 -4.42 -3.87 21.60
N THR A 674 -5.07 -2.93 22.26
CA THR A 674 -6.53 -2.83 22.26
C THR A 674 -7.04 -2.13 20.99
N ALA A 675 -8.30 -2.38 20.61
CA ALA A 675 -8.92 -1.67 19.47
C ALA A 675 -9.01 -0.14 19.68
N ALA A 676 -8.99 0.32 20.94
CA ALA A 676 -8.91 1.74 21.33
C ALA A 676 -7.55 2.37 20.98
N GLU A 677 -6.47 1.56 20.94
CA GLU A 677 -5.10 1.99 20.64
C GLU A 677 -4.83 2.14 19.12
N ARG A 678 -5.87 2.33 18.31
CA ARG A 678 -5.82 2.59 16.86
C ARG A 678 -5.19 3.94 16.47
N LYS A 679 -4.39 4.58 17.33
CA LYS A 679 -3.79 5.91 17.12
C LYS A 679 -2.96 5.99 15.84
N ALA A 680 -2.23 4.94 15.49
CA ALA A 680 -1.46 4.87 14.24
C ALA A 680 -2.34 4.90 12.96
N LEU A 681 -3.62 4.48 13.07
CA LEU A 681 -4.58 4.53 11.96
C LEU A 681 -5.28 5.88 11.83
N ARG A 682 -5.34 6.69 12.89
CA ARG A 682 -6.02 8.00 12.86
C ARG A 682 -5.28 8.99 11.96
N ILE A 683 -6.00 9.57 11.01
CA ILE A 683 -5.49 10.67 10.20
C ILE A 683 -5.28 11.86 11.15
N ALA A 684 -4.12 12.52 11.04
CA ALA A 684 -3.84 13.72 11.85
C ALA A 684 -5.02 14.69 11.70
N ALA A 685 -5.67 15.02 12.81
CA ALA A 685 -6.68 16.06 12.85
C ALA A 685 -6.02 17.42 12.64
N PRO A 686 -6.74 18.44 12.13
CA PRO A 686 -6.25 19.80 12.14
C PRO A 686 -5.90 20.20 13.59
N PRO A 687 -4.80 20.95 13.81
CA PRO A 687 -4.45 21.43 15.15
C PRO A 687 -5.61 22.20 15.79
N PRO A 688 -5.81 22.13 17.12
CA PRO A 688 -6.95 22.76 17.79
C PRO A 688 -7.12 24.25 17.46
N ALA A 689 -6.01 24.96 17.30
CA ALA A 689 -5.98 26.38 16.97
C ALA A 689 -6.63 26.72 15.61
N VAL A 690 -6.66 25.79 14.66
CA VAL A 690 -7.18 25.99 13.30
C VAL A 690 -8.22 24.94 12.88
N ALA A 691 -8.65 24.09 13.82
CA ALA A 691 -9.69 23.10 13.59
C ALA A 691 -11.02 23.73 13.16
N HIS A 692 -11.28 24.99 13.56
CA HIS A 692 -12.45 25.76 13.13
C HIS A 692 -12.33 26.33 11.70
N LEU A 693 -11.12 26.41 11.14
CA LEU A 693 -10.88 26.98 9.80
C LEU A 693 -10.99 25.94 8.68
N TYR A 694 -10.76 24.66 9.01
CA TYR A 694 -10.65 23.58 8.04
C TYR A 694 -11.56 22.42 8.41
N SER A 695 -12.33 21.94 7.44
CA SER A 695 -12.93 20.60 7.56
C SER A 695 -11.83 19.54 7.47
N GLN A 696 -12.12 18.34 7.99
CA GLN A 696 -11.18 17.21 7.93
C GLN A 696 -10.75 16.90 6.48
N ASP A 697 -11.71 16.92 5.54
CA ASP A 697 -11.45 16.71 4.11
C ASP A 697 -10.55 17.80 3.51
N GLU A 698 -10.74 19.06 3.89
CA GLU A 698 -9.90 20.17 3.43
C GLU A 698 -8.47 20.03 3.96
N PHE A 699 -8.30 19.66 5.23
CA PHE A 699 -7.00 19.42 5.84
C PHE A 699 -6.25 18.28 5.15
N GLU A 700 -6.94 17.19 4.80
CA GLU A 700 -6.35 16.08 4.06
C GLU A 700 -5.92 16.47 2.65
N ARG A 701 -6.74 17.25 1.94
CA ARG A 701 -6.38 17.77 0.61
C ARG A 701 -5.17 18.70 0.69
N LYS A 702 -5.07 19.54 1.72
CA LYS A 702 -3.89 20.38 2.01
C LYS A 702 -2.66 19.53 2.26
N ARG A 703 -2.76 18.52 3.12
CA ARG A 703 -1.66 17.60 3.43
C ARG A 703 -1.19 16.85 2.18
N ALA A 704 -2.12 16.32 1.39
CA ALA A 704 -1.80 15.61 0.15
C ALA A 704 -1.05 16.50 -0.86
N TYR A 705 -1.44 17.78 -0.99
CA TYR A 705 -0.73 18.75 -1.85
C TYR A 705 0.70 18.99 -1.38
N ASN A 706 0.88 19.28 -0.09
CA ASN A 706 2.20 19.55 0.47
C ASN A 706 3.13 18.32 0.39
N VAL A 707 2.62 17.11 0.63
CA VAL A 707 3.38 15.86 0.45
C VAL A 707 3.77 15.66 -1.02
N ALA A 708 2.87 15.93 -1.97
CA ALA A 708 3.19 15.81 -3.38
C ALA A 708 4.29 16.80 -3.81
N LYS A 709 4.22 18.05 -3.31
CA LYS A 709 5.23 19.09 -3.55
C LYS A 709 6.58 18.72 -2.94
N LEU A 710 6.58 18.18 -1.72
CA LEU A 710 7.80 17.71 -1.04
C LEU A 710 8.45 16.53 -1.79
N ARG A 711 7.67 15.50 -2.15
CA ARG A 711 8.15 14.35 -2.93
C ARG A 711 8.75 14.79 -4.27
N PHE A 712 8.09 15.73 -4.96
CA PHE A 712 8.61 16.32 -6.20
C PHE A 712 9.92 17.07 -5.96
N SER A 713 9.97 17.94 -4.95
CA SER A 713 11.16 18.72 -4.61
C SER A 713 12.35 17.82 -4.26
N GLN A 714 12.14 16.79 -3.44
CA GLN A 714 13.19 15.82 -3.10
C GLN A 714 13.71 15.07 -4.33
N ALA A 715 12.82 14.61 -5.21
CA ALA A 715 13.21 13.93 -6.43
C ALA A 715 13.99 14.85 -7.38
N HIS A 716 13.55 16.10 -7.54
CA HIS A 716 14.22 17.10 -8.37
C HIS A 716 15.59 17.47 -7.82
N MET A 717 15.72 17.69 -6.50
CA MET A 717 17.01 17.96 -5.86
C MET A 717 17.98 16.79 -5.99
N ALA A 718 17.52 15.55 -5.75
CA ALA A 718 18.35 14.35 -5.91
C ALA A 718 18.82 14.20 -7.37
N TRP A 719 17.94 14.47 -8.33
CA TRP A 719 18.29 14.50 -9.74
C TRP A 719 19.36 15.57 -10.03
N ASP A 720 19.19 16.79 -9.55
CA ASP A 720 20.14 17.88 -9.77
C ASP A 720 21.53 17.55 -9.20
N TRP A 721 21.59 16.91 -8.02
CA TRP A 721 22.84 16.44 -7.44
C TRP A 721 23.50 15.35 -8.27
N VAL A 722 22.75 14.32 -8.67
CA VAL A 722 23.28 13.22 -9.50
C VAL A 722 23.72 13.75 -10.86
N LEU A 723 22.91 14.58 -11.50
CA LEU A 723 23.23 15.19 -12.79
C LEU A 723 24.47 16.06 -12.68
N THR A 724 24.57 16.92 -11.65
CA THR A 724 25.75 17.76 -11.44
C THR A 724 27.00 16.91 -11.22
N ALA A 725 26.92 15.88 -10.36
CA ALA A 725 28.04 14.96 -10.12
C ALA A 725 28.48 14.24 -11.40
N VAL A 726 27.53 13.72 -12.18
CA VAL A 726 27.80 13.08 -13.48
C VAL A 726 28.46 14.04 -14.46
N LEU A 727 27.94 15.26 -14.61
CA LEU A 727 28.49 16.26 -15.53
C LEU A 727 29.91 16.68 -15.11
N LEU A 728 30.17 16.82 -13.81
CA LEU A 728 31.50 17.13 -13.30
C LEU A 728 32.48 15.97 -13.55
N LEU A 729 32.11 14.73 -13.21
CA LEU A 729 32.94 13.54 -13.40
C LEU A 729 33.20 13.23 -14.89
N ALA A 730 32.23 13.50 -15.76
CA ALA A 730 32.36 13.36 -17.21
C ALA A 730 33.22 14.47 -17.86
N GLY A 731 33.68 15.46 -17.10
CA GLY A 731 34.40 16.61 -17.66
C GLY A 731 33.55 17.45 -18.63
N PHE A 732 32.26 17.61 -18.34
CA PHE A 732 31.35 18.38 -19.20
C PHE A 732 31.80 19.84 -19.38
N LEU A 733 32.31 20.48 -18.31
CA LEU A 733 32.80 21.86 -18.37
C LEU A 733 33.98 22.02 -19.34
N PRO A 734 35.09 21.25 -19.24
CA PRO A 734 36.18 21.35 -20.21
C PRO A 734 35.79 20.86 -21.61
N ALA A 735 34.89 19.87 -21.75
CA ALA A 735 34.39 19.43 -23.05
C ALA A 735 33.62 20.53 -23.80
N THR A 736 32.67 21.18 -23.13
CA THR A 736 31.90 22.29 -23.71
C THR A 736 32.77 23.53 -23.94
N TRP A 737 33.78 23.76 -23.11
CA TRP A 737 34.77 24.82 -23.33
C TRP A 737 35.56 24.60 -24.62
N ARG A 738 35.98 23.36 -24.90
CA ARG A 738 36.65 22.99 -26.17
C ARG A 738 35.72 23.16 -27.36
N LEU A 739 34.47 22.71 -27.25
CA LEU A 739 33.45 22.90 -28.29
C LEU A 739 33.21 24.38 -28.61
N ALA A 740 33.14 25.24 -27.59
CA ALA A 740 33.01 26.68 -27.80
C ALA A 740 34.19 27.28 -28.60
N GLY A 741 35.39 26.73 -28.42
CA GLY A 741 36.57 27.13 -29.21
C GLY A 741 36.50 26.71 -30.67
N VAL A 742 35.90 25.55 -30.95
CA VAL A 742 35.66 25.06 -32.32
C VAL A 742 34.57 25.87 -33.01
N LEU A 743 33.52 26.26 -32.29
CA LEU A 743 32.39 27.05 -32.84
C LEU A 743 32.72 28.53 -33.04
N ALA A 744 33.74 29.05 -32.35
CA ALA A 744 34.22 30.43 -32.52
C ALA A 744 35.72 30.45 -32.86
N PRO A 745 36.12 29.88 -34.01
CA PRO A 745 37.52 29.84 -34.41
C PRO A 745 38.03 31.27 -34.67
N GLY A 746 39.15 31.64 -34.04
CA GLY A 746 39.73 32.98 -34.14
C GLY A 746 39.06 34.04 -33.24
N GLY A 747 38.00 33.69 -32.52
CA GLY A 747 37.43 34.54 -31.47
C GLY A 747 38.34 34.54 -30.24
N GLY A 748 38.69 35.71 -29.73
CA GLY A 748 39.35 35.83 -28.43
C GLY A 748 38.51 35.18 -27.31
N GLU A 749 39.10 35.03 -26.12
CA GLU A 749 38.47 34.35 -24.98
C GLU A 749 37.09 34.94 -24.60
N LEU A 750 36.85 36.24 -24.84
CA LEU A 750 35.54 36.87 -24.62
C LEU A 750 34.46 36.22 -25.49
N THR A 751 34.68 36.12 -26.81
CA THR A 751 33.74 35.49 -27.75
C THR A 751 33.53 34.02 -27.39
N ARG A 752 34.61 33.32 -27.05
CA ARG A 752 34.54 31.92 -26.60
C ARG A 752 33.72 31.76 -25.31
N SER A 753 33.86 32.66 -24.36
CA SER A 753 33.10 32.66 -23.09
C SER A 753 31.61 32.89 -23.32
N VAL A 754 31.24 33.79 -24.22
CA VAL A 754 29.84 34.04 -24.60
C VAL A 754 29.23 32.79 -25.25
N VAL A 755 29.92 32.20 -26.23
CA VAL A 755 29.47 30.97 -26.89
C VAL A 755 29.35 29.83 -25.89
N TRP A 756 30.33 29.69 -24.98
CA TRP A 756 30.30 28.69 -23.92
C TRP A 756 29.11 28.87 -22.97
N ALA A 757 28.80 30.09 -22.55
CA ALA A 757 27.63 30.39 -21.72
C ALA A 757 26.30 30.08 -22.44
N LEU A 758 26.21 30.37 -23.74
CA LEU A 758 25.04 30.04 -24.56
C LEU A 758 24.87 28.53 -24.75
N LEU A 759 25.97 27.78 -24.93
CA LEU A 759 25.93 26.31 -24.97
C LEU A 759 25.40 25.73 -23.65
N GLN A 760 25.87 26.25 -22.51
CA GLN A 760 25.39 25.82 -21.19
C GLN A 760 23.90 26.15 -20.98
N ALA A 761 23.46 27.37 -21.33
CA ALA A 761 22.06 27.76 -21.25
C ALA A 761 21.18 26.91 -22.19
N GLY A 762 21.66 26.60 -23.39
CA GLY A 762 21.00 25.72 -24.34
C GLY A 762 20.88 24.28 -23.83
N ALA A 763 21.91 23.75 -23.17
CA ALA A 763 21.89 22.43 -22.57
C ALA A 763 20.94 22.35 -21.35
N ALA A 764 20.83 23.42 -20.56
CA ALA A 764 19.96 23.46 -19.39
C ALA A 764 18.45 23.38 -19.74
N LEU A 765 18.04 23.88 -20.91
CA LEU A 765 16.64 23.89 -21.35
C LEU A 765 16.01 22.48 -21.41
N PRO A 766 16.52 21.51 -22.20
CA PRO A 766 15.94 20.17 -22.27
C PRO A 766 16.06 19.40 -20.95
N LEU A 767 17.01 19.74 -20.08
CA LEU A 767 17.19 19.12 -18.77
C LEU A 767 16.15 19.60 -17.75
N GLY A 768 15.81 20.89 -17.75
CA GLY A 768 14.86 21.50 -16.80
C GLY A 768 13.40 21.49 -17.26
N LEU A 769 13.14 21.52 -18.56
CA LEU A 769 11.76 21.59 -19.10
C LEU A 769 10.86 20.44 -18.64
N PRO A 770 11.31 19.16 -18.60
CA PRO A 770 10.49 18.06 -18.10
C PRO A 770 10.05 18.26 -16.64
N TRP A 771 10.95 18.72 -15.76
CA TRP A 771 10.65 19.02 -14.36
C TRP A 771 9.62 20.14 -14.22
N SER A 772 9.78 21.22 -14.99
CA SER A 772 8.82 22.33 -15.03
C SER A 772 7.43 21.91 -15.55
N ALA A 773 7.41 21.09 -16.61
CA ALA A 773 6.18 20.53 -17.17
C ALA A 773 5.49 19.58 -16.18
N TRP A 774 6.26 18.76 -15.46
CA TRP A 774 5.74 17.86 -14.44
C TRP A 774 5.13 18.62 -13.27
N SER A 775 5.84 19.64 -12.74
CA SER A 775 5.31 20.50 -11.69
C SER A 775 3.96 21.12 -12.10
N THR A 776 3.91 21.71 -13.29
CA THR A 776 2.72 22.45 -13.78
C THR A 776 1.54 21.53 -14.14
N PHE A 777 1.78 20.49 -14.95
CA PHE A 777 0.70 19.67 -15.53
C PHE A 777 0.42 18.37 -14.77
N VAL A 778 1.22 18.04 -13.75
CA VAL A 778 1.00 16.85 -12.90
C VAL A 778 0.75 17.25 -11.46
N VAL A 779 1.67 17.98 -10.82
CA VAL A 779 1.53 18.36 -9.40
C VAL A 779 0.42 19.40 -9.24
N GLU A 780 0.59 20.58 -9.85
CA GLU A 780 -0.37 21.68 -9.71
C GLU A 780 -1.74 21.34 -10.33
N ALA A 781 -1.76 20.64 -11.47
CA ALA A 781 -3.00 20.19 -12.10
C ALA A 781 -3.78 19.16 -11.28
N ARG A 782 -3.11 18.27 -10.52
CA ARG A 782 -3.79 17.29 -9.65
C ARG A 782 -4.54 17.96 -8.51
N HIS A 783 -4.03 19.09 -8.03
CA HIS A 783 -4.58 19.82 -6.89
C HIS A 783 -5.43 21.03 -7.29
N GLY A 784 -5.67 21.25 -8.59
CA GLY A 784 -6.58 22.25 -9.12
C GLY A 784 -6.00 23.67 -9.23
N PHE A 785 -4.69 23.83 -9.07
CA PHE A 785 -4.02 25.13 -9.13
C PHE A 785 -3.63 25.55 -10.55
N ASN A 786 -3.37 24.59 -11.44
CA ASN A 786 -2.91 24.89 -12.79
C ASN A 786 -4.04 25.45 -13.66
N GLN A 787 -3.85 26.69 -14.13
CA GLN A 787 -4.70 27.34 -15.13
C GLN A 787 -3.98 27.50 -16.48
N THR A 788 -2.68 27.15 -16.57
CA THR A 788 -1.92 27.27 -17.81
C THR A 788 -2.30 26.22 -18.84
N THR A 789 -2.33 26.63 -20.11
CA THR A 789 -2.47 25.71 -21.24
C THR A 789 -1.08 25.29 -21.76
N PRO A 790 -0.94 24.11 -22.40
CA PRO A 790 0.32 23.70 -23.03
C PRO A 790 0.88 24.72 -24.03
N ARG A 791 0.00 25.42 -24.76
CA ARG A 791 0.39 26.50 -25.68
C ARG A 791 0.99 27.68 -24.93
N THR A 792 0.34 28.13 -23.86
CA THR A 792 0.85 29.22 -23.02
C THR A 792 2.19 28.86 -22.40
N PHE A 793 2.32 27.64 -21.88
CA PHE A 793 3.56 27.13 -21.30
C PHE A 793 4.71 27.13 -22.33
N ALA A 794 4.48 26.58 -23.52
CA ALA A 794 5.50 26.54 -24.58
C ALA A 794 5.91 27.94 -25.07
N LEU A 795 4.94 28.85 -25.24
CA LEU A 795 5.23 30.24 -25.63
C LEU A 795 6.00 30.99 -24.55
N ASP A 796 5.67 30.77 -23.27
CA ASP A 796 6.39 31.40 -22.16
C ASP A 796 7.82 30.86 -22.02
N ALA A 797 8.01 29.55 -22.20
CA ALA A 797 9.34 28.95 -22.25
C ALA A 797 10.17 29.54 -23.42
N LEU A 798 9.57 29.67 -24.61
CA LEU A 798 10.24 30.26 -25.78
C LEU A 798 10.60 31.72 -25.55
N LYS A 799 9.67 32.54 -25.06
CA LYS A 799 9.92 33.96 -24.71
C LYS A 799 11.07 34.08 -23.70
N SER A 800 11.08 33.22 -22.68
CA SER A 800 12.11 33.21 -21.64
C SER A 800 13.48 32.83 -22.21
N ALA A 801 13.53 31.81 -23.09
CA ALA A 801 14.75 31.39 -23.77
C ALA A 801 15.30 32.49 -24.70
N LEU A 802 14.43 33.13 -25.49
CA LEU A 802 14.83 34.24 -26.38
C LEU A 802 15.33 35.45 -25.60
N LEU A 803 14.64 35.82 -24.52
CA LEU A 803 15.06 36.93 -23.66
C LEU A 803 16.40 36.61 -22.98
N GLY A 804 16.58 35.37 -22.50
CA GLY A 804 17.85 34.90 -21.95
C GLY A 804 18.99 34.95 -22.97
N ALA A 805 18.75 34.46 -24.19
CA ALA A 805 19.73 34.49 -25.28
C ALA A 805 20.12 35.91 -25.70
N LEU A 806 19.21 36.88 -25.56
CA LEU A 806 19.48 38.29 -25.84
C LEU A 806 20.26 38.98 -24.71
N LEU A 807 19.92 38.71 -23.44
CA LEU A 807 20.48 39.41 -22.29
C LEU A 807 21.78 38.78 -21.76
N LEU A 808 21.99 37.48 -21.95
CA LEU A 808 23.16 36.76 -21.43
C LEU A 808 24.49 37.20 -22.07
N PRO A 809 24.60 37.38 -23.41
CA PRO A 809 25.86 37.76 -24.06
C PRO A 809 26.52 39.05 -23.54
N PRO A 810 25.82 40.20 -23.43
CA PRO A 810 26.45 41.44 -22.95
C PRO A 810 26.89 41.33 -21.48
N VAL A 811 26.14 40.58 -20.65
CA VAL A 811 26.52 40.35 -19.24
C VAL A 811 27.78 39.50 -19.16
N VAL A 812 27.83 38.39 -19.90
CA VAL A 812 29.01 37.50 -19.93
C VAL A 812 30.23 38.23 -20.49
N ALA A 813 30.06 38.99 -21.58
CA ALA A 813 31.14 39.80 -22.15
C ALA A 813 31.68 40.82 -21.13
N GLY A 814 30.80 41.50 -20.39
CA GLY A 814 31.19 42.43 -19.32
C GLY A 814 31.96 41.75 -18.19
N LEU A 815 31.46 40.61 -17.69
CA LEU A 815 32.11 39.83 -16.64
C LEU A 815 33.49 39.33 -17.08
N THR A 816 33.57 38.68 -18.25
CA THR A 816 34.84 38.17 -18.80
C THR A 816 35.83 39.31 -19.01
N GLY A 817 35.39 40.44 -19.55
CA GLY A 817 36.26 41.61 -19.76
C GLY A 817 36.82 42.19 -18.46
N ILE A 818 36.06 42.17 -17.36
CA ILE A 818 36.56 42.59 -16.03
C ILE A 818 37.55 41.56 -15.49
N LEU A 819 37.21 40.27 -15.55
CA LEU A 819 38.04 39.17 -15.04
C LEU A 819 39.40 39.09 -15.75
N GLN A 820 39.45 39.37 -17.06
CA GLN A 820 40.70 39.37 -17.86
C GLN A 820 41.66 40.51 -17.51
N ARG A 821 41.15 41.67 -17.07
CA ARG A 821 42.01 42.81 -16.70
C ARG A 821 42.82 42.58 -15.42
N ALA A 822 42.47 41.56 -14.63
CA ALA A 822 43.30 40.94 -13.60
C ALA A 822 43.99 41.89 -12.58
N GLY A 823 43.40 43.04 -12.26
CA GLY A 823 43.97 44.01 -11.31
C GLY A 823 43.52 43.82 -9.84
N PRO A 824 44.14 44.53 -8.87
CA PRO A 824 43.78 44.45 -7.45
C PRO A 824 42.35 44.94 -7.15
N TRP A 825 41.81 45.81 -8.01
CA TRP A 825 40.44 46.34 -7.91
C TRP A 825 39.38 45.48 -8.62
N MET A 826 39.76 44.33 -9.18
CA MET A 826 38.86 43.47 -9.96
C MET A 826 37.61 43.07 -9.16
N GLY A 827 37.76 42.67 -7.90
CA GLY A 827 36.61 42.30 -7.05
C GLY A 827 35.61 43.46 -6.88
N LEU A 828 36.11 44.69 -6.69
CA LEU A 828 35.26 45.89 -6.60
C LEU A 828 34.59 46.21 -7.95
N GLN A 829 35.29 46.03 -9.07
CA GLN A 829 34.74 46.25 -10.41
C GLN A 829 33.63 45.24 -10.73
N LEU A 830 33.81 43.96 -10.39
CA LEU A 830 32.79 42.91 -10.56
C LEU A 830 31.55 43.21 -9.71
N TRP A 831 31.77 43.56 -8.44
CA TRP A 831 30.70 43.97 -7.53
C TRP A 831 29.94 45.17 -8.09
N ALA A 832 30.64 46.25 -8.48
CA ALA A 832 30.00 47.46 -9.00
C ALA A 832 29.23 47.19 -10.29
N PHE A 833 29.78 46.36 -11.18
CA PHE A 833 29.12 45.96 -12.42
C PHE A 833 27.82 45.18 -12.16
N LEU A 834 27.86 44.17 -11.29
CA LEU A 834 26.68 43.37 -10.95
C LEU A 834 25.65 44.14 -10.12
N LEU A 835 26.08 45.05 -9.24
CA LEU A 835 25.19 45.97 -8.55
C LEU A 835 24.47 46.90 -9.53
N ALA A 836 25.21 47.50 -10.48
CA ALA A 836 24.61 48.33 -11.51
C ALA A 836 23.60 47.54 -12.36
N LEU A 837 23.94 46.31 -12.73
CA LEU A 837 23.04 45.40 -13.46
C LEU A 837 21.80 45.04 -12.63
N ALA A 838 21.95 44.74 -11.33
CA ALA A 838 20.84 44.44 -10.45
C ALA A 838 19.89 45.64 -10.28
N LEU A 839 20.42 46.84 -10.06
CA LEU A 839 19.63 48.08 -9.97
C LEU A 839 18.91 48.40 -11.29
N PHE A 840 19.59 48.18 -12.42
CA PHE A 840 19.00 48.28 -13.75
C PHE A 840 17.86 47.26 -13.92
N ALA A 841 18.08 46.00 -13.55
CA ALA A 841 17.08 44.94 -13.64
C ALA A 841 15.85 45.23 -12.78
N VAL A 842 16.01 45.70 -11.53
CA VAL A 842 14.88 46.08 -10.66
C VAL A 842 14.05 47.22 -11.26
N SER A 843 14.68 48.11 -12.05
CA SER A 843 13.99 49.21 -12.73
C SER A 843 13.28 48.75 -14.01
N VAL A 844 13.93 47.89 -14.79
CA VAL A 844 13.49 47.45 -16.12
C VAL A 844 12.51 46.28 -16.05
N TYR A 845 12.67 45.37 -15.11
CA TYR A 845 11.89 44.14 -15.04
C TYR A 845 10.37 44.40 -14.99
N PRO A 846 9.83 45.23 -14.08
CA PRO A 846 8.39 45.44 -14.01
C PRO A 846 7.81 46.24 -15.20
N THR A 847 8.65 46.97 -15.93
CA THR A 847 8.21 47.90 -16.98
C THR A 847 8.32 47.33 -18.38
N LEU A 848 9.36 46.54 -18.66
CA LEU A 848 9.61 45.95 -19.98
C LEU A 848 9.50 44.43 -19.99
N VAL A 849 9.91 43.75 -18.92
CA VAL A 849 9.97 42.27 -18.91
C VAL A 849 8.63 41.68 -18.48
N ALA A 850 8.11 42.05 -17.30
CA ALA A 850 6.87 41.49 -16.76
C ALA A 850 5.65 41.67 -17.70
N PRO A 851 5.48 42.80 -18.42
CA PRO A 851 4.39 42.96 -19.39
C PRO A 851 4.44 42.04 -20.62
N LEU A 852 5.59 41.42 -20.93
CA LEU A 852 5.69 40.41 -22.00
C LEU A 852 5.00 39.09 -21.63
N PHE A 853 4.82 38.86 -20.32
CA PHE A 853 4.30 37.64 -19.73
C PHE A 853 2.88 37.82 -19.19
N ASN A 854 2.58 38.98 -18.60
CA ASN A 854 1.32 39.25 -17.93
C ASN A 854 0.71 40.57 -18.38
N THR A 855 -0.62 40.66 -18.30
CA THR A 855 -1.39 41.86 -18.61
C THR A 855 -1.53 42.71 -17.36
N PHE A 856 -1.16 43.98 -17.45
CA PHE A 856 -1.31 44.95 -16.36
C PHE A 856 -2.40 45.95 -16.71
N GLN A 857 -3.42 46.05 -15.87
CA GLN A 857 -4.51 47.02 -16.03
C GLN A 857 -4.54 47.95 -14.82
N PRO A 858 -4.88 49.25 -14.97
CA PRO A 858 -5.04 50.13 -13.83
C PRO A 858 -6.22 49.66 -12.96
N LEU A 859 -6.11 49.78 -11.63
CA LEU A 859 -7.23 49.46 -10.75
C LEU A 859 -8.42 50.40 -11.06
N PRO A 860 -9.64 49.87 -11.32
CA PRO A 860 -10.80 50.70 -11.59
C PRO A 860 -11.11 51.64 -10.41
N PRO A 861 -11.73 52.79 -10.66
CA PRO A 861 -12.22 53.66 -9.60
C PRO A 861 -13.27 52.92 -8.76
N GLY A 862 -13.19 53.05 -7.43
CA GLY A 862 -14.07 52.36 -6.49
C GLY A 862 -13.58 52.48 -5.04
N PRO A 863 -14.37 51.99 -4.06
CA PRO A 863 -14.10 52.14 -2.63
C PRO A 863 -12.77 51.50 -2.20
N LEU A 864 -12.40 50.37 -2.79
CA LEU A 864 -11.09 49.75 -2.57
C LEU A 864 -9.94 50.67 -2.98
N ARG A 865 -10.04 51.32 -4.14
CA ARG A 865 -8.98 52.21 -4.64
C ARG A 865 -8.81 53.41 -3.72
N GLU A 866 -9.91 54.03 -3.33
CA GLU A 866 -9.91 55.18 -2.40
C GLU A 866 -9.31 54.80 -1.04
N SER A 867 -9.65 53.62 -0.53
CA SER A 867 -9.09 53.10 0.73
C SER A 867 -7.57 52.89 0.65
N ILE A 868 -7.08 52.37 -0.48
CA ILE A 868 -5.64 52.17 -0.71
C ILE A 868 -4.91 53.52 -0.83
N GLU A 869 -5.49 54.47 -1.57
CA GLU A 869 -4.93 55.81 -1.72
C GLU A 869 -4.90 56.56 -0.38
N ALA A 870 -5.94 56.43 0.45
CA ALA A 870 -6.00 56.98 1.80
C ALA A 870 -4.93 56.37 2.74
N LEU A 871 -4.76 55.04 2.71
CA LEU A 871 -3.71 54.35 3.48
C LEU A 871 -2.30 54.77 3.01
N ALA A 872 -2.08 54.89 1.71
CA ALA A 872 -0.81 55.36 1.17
C ALA A 872 -0.53 56.81 1.61
N ALA A 873 -1.55 57.68 1.58
CA ALA A 873 -1.44 59.07 2.00
C ALA A 873 -1.12 59.21 3.50
N SER A 874 -1.77 58.42 4.36
CA SER A 874 -1.54 58.46 5.82
C SER A 874 -0.11 58.07 6.20
N LEU A 875 0.53 57.22 5.39
CA LEU A 875 1.92 56.79 5.58
C LEU A 875 2.96 57.64 4.83
N ALA A 876 2.51 58.68 4.11
CA ALA A 876 3.31 59.48 3.19
C ALA A 876 4.04 58.62 2.13
N PHE A 877 3.40 57.54 1.69
CA PHE A 877 3.91 56.69 0.63
C PHE A 877 3.69 57.36 -0.74
N PRO A 878 4.73 57.56 -1.57
CA PRO A 878 4.61 58.24 -2.87
C PRO A 878 4.01 57.32 -3.94
N LEU A 879 2.72 56.97 -3.78
CA LEU A 879 1.97 56.15 -4.72
C LEU A 879 1.73 56.93 -6.02
N ARG A 880 2.22 56.40 -7.15
CA ARG A 880 2.02 57.03 -8.47
C ARG A 880 1.04 56.28 -9.36
N LYS A 881 1.04 54.95 -9.32
CA LYS A 881 0.11 54.10 -10.09
C LYS A 881 -0.23 52.82 -9.32
N LEU A 882 -1.47 52.36 -9.49
CA LEU A 882 -2.02 51.15 -8.89
C LEU A 882 -2.51 50.22 -10.03
N PHE A 883 -2.01 48.99 -10.06
CA PHE A 883 -2.28 48.03 -11.13
C PHE A 883 -2.87 46.73 -10.58
N VAL A 884 -3.67 46.07 -11.41
CA VAL A 884 -4.09 44.68 -11.27
C VAL A 884 -3.40 43.86 -12.35
N VAL A 885 -2.85 42.71 -11.96
CA VAL A 885 -2.23 41.74 -12.86
C VAL A 885 -3.09 40.48 -12.99
N ASP A 886 -3.15 39.92 -14.20
CA ASP A 886 -3.90 38.71 -14.54
C ASP A 886 -3.23 37.40 -14.04
N GLY A 887 -2.98 37.32 -12.73
CA GLY A 887 -2.38 36.15 -12.07
C GLY A 887 -3.15 34.85 -12.30
N SER A 888 -4.49 34.93 -12.37
CA SER A 888 -5.38 33.80 -12.62
C SER A 888 -5.13 33.08 -13.95
N ARG A 889 -4.47 33.71 -14.92
CA ARG A 889 -4.08 33.08 -16.18
C ARG A 889 -3.09 31.92 -15.98
N ARG A 890 -2.31 31.96 -14.90
CA ARG A 890 -1.23 31.00 -14.65
C ARG A 890 -1.53 30.10 -13.46
N SER A 891 -1.96 30.68 -12.35
CA SER A 891 -2.27 29.91 -11.14
C SER A 891 -3.40 30.55 -10.36
N ALA A 892 -4.03 29.76 -9.49
CA ALA A 892 -5.00 30.27 -8.52
C ALA A 892 -4.35 30.90 -7.28
N HIS A 893 -3.03 31.09 -7.27
CA HIS A 893 -2.31 31.69 -6.14
C HIS A 893 -2.49 33.21 -6.09
N SER A 894 -2.57 33.73 -4.88
CA SER A 894 -2.78 35.16 -4.62
C SER A 894 -1.55 35.82 -4.04
N ASN A 895 -1.25 37.03 -4.51
CA ASN A 895 -0.13 37.83 -4.05
C ASN A 895 -0.37 39.34 -4.30
N ALA A 896 0.41 40.18 -3.62
CA ALA A 896 0.53 41.62 -3.86
C ALA A 896 2.00 42.00 -3.72
N TYR A 897 2.44 43.00 -4.49
CA TYR A 897 3.81 43.49 -4.36
C TYR A 897 3.92 44.96 -4.75
N MET A 898 5.01 45.58 -4.32
CA MET A 898 5.32 46.98 -4.58
C MET A 898 6.68 47.11 -5.25
N TYR A 899 6.80 48.06 -6.18
CA TYR A 899 8.08 48.32 -6.85
C TYR A 899 8.24 49.81 -7.21
N GLY A 900 9.46 50.20 -7.56
CA GLY A 900 9.79 51.54 -8.05
C GLY A 900 10.75 52.33 -7.15
N PHE A 901 11.56 53.18 -7.80
CA PHE A 901 12.61 53.99 -7.17
C PHE A 901 12.13 55.40 -6.82
N GLY A 902 12.66 55.92 -5.70
CA GLY A 902 12.39 57.28 -5.24
C GLY A 902 10.90 57.58 -5.09
N ARG A 903 10.44 58.63 -5.79
CA ARG A 903 9.05 59.12 -5.78
C ARG A 903 8.11 58.38 -6.75
N ASN A 904 8.61 57.40 -7.51
CA ASN A 904 7.85 56.70 -8.55
C ASN A 904 7.44 55.30 -8.09
N LYS A 905 6.74 55.18 -6.98
CA LYS A 905 6.32 53.87 -6.45
C LYS A 905 4.97 53.43 -7.01
N ARG A 906 4.86 52.12 -7.21
CA ARG A 906 3.69 51.46 -7.78
C ARG A 906 3.34 50.24 -6.95
N ILE A 907 2.04 49.98 -6.86
CA ILE A 907 1.48 48.80 -6.19
C ILE A 907 0.82 47.93 -7.26
N VAL A 908 1.05 46.61 -7.18
CA VAL A 908 0.45 45.61 -8.06
C VAL A 908 -0.30 44.59 -7.21
N LEU A 909 -1.57 44.38 -7.54
CA LEU A 909 -2.45 43.39 -6.92
C LEU A 909 -2.75 42.27 -7.91
N TYR A 910 -2.76 41.02 -7.45
CA TYR A 910 -3.23 39.92 -8.28
C TYR A 910 -4.75 39.93 -8.35
N ASP A 911 -5.32 39.61 -9.50
CA ASP A 911 -6.78 39.47 -9.64
C ASP A 911 -7.35 38.33 -8.76
N THR A 912 -6.55 37.30 -8.49
CA THR A 912 -6.88 36.22 -7.55
C THR A 912 -7.03 36.72 -6.11
N LEU A 913 -6.18 37.65 -5.68
CA LEU A 913 -6.27 38.25 -4.34
C LEU A 913 -7.59 39.02 -4.18
N LEU A 914 -8.00 39.77 -5.21
CA LEU A 914 -9.25 40.53 -5.22
C LEU A 914 -10.50 39.65 -5.26
N LYS A 915 -10.38 38.40 -5.72
CA LYS A 915 -11.49 37.42 -5.73
C LYS A 915 -11.62 36.67 -4.40
N GLN A 916 -10.53 36.57 -3.64
CA GLN A 916 -10.45 35.74 -2.43
C GLN A 916 -10.56 36.56 -1.14
N CYS A 917 -10.30 37.86 -1.20
CA CYS A 917 -10.31 38.73 -0.04
C CYS A 917 -11.25 39.93 -0.26
N ASP A 918 -11.98 40.28 0.80
CA ASP A 918 -12.79 41.48 0.84
C ASP A 918 -11.92 42.75 0.89
N GLU A 919 -12.52 43.91 0.63
CA GLU A 919 -11.79 45.18 0.56
C GLU A 919 -10.96 45.47 1.82
N LYS A 920 -11.54 45.25 3.00
CA LYS A 920 -10.85 45.45 4.29
C LYS A 920 -9.66 44.50 4.48
N GLN A 921 -9.77 43.27 3.97
CA GLN A 921 -8.70 42.27 4.03
C GLN A 921 -7.57 42.65 3.07
N VAL A 922 -7.88 43.09 1.85
CA VAL A 922 -6.88 43.58 0.88
C VAL A 922 -6.12 44.80 1.42
N VAL A 923 -6.83 45.75 2.05
CA VAL A 923 -6.21 46.92 2.68
C VAL A 923 -5.28 46.50 3.83
N ALA A 924 -5.64 45.48 4.61
CA ALA A 924 -4.79 44.96 5.68
C ALA A 924 -3.53 44.26 5.17
N VAL A 925 -3.63 43.48 4.09
CA VAL A 925 -2.46 42.91 3.40
C VAL A 925 -1.55 44.04 2.89
N LEU A 926 -2.12 45.11 2.33
CA LEU A 926 -1.34 46.26 1.91
C LEU A 926 -0.72 47.04 3.06
N ALA A 927 -1.36 47.11 4.23
CA ALA A 927 -0.77 47.69 5.43
C ALA A 927 0.48 46.92 5.87
N HIS A 928 0.44 45.58 5.79
CA HIS A 928 1.60 44.72 6.02
C HIS A 928 2.72 45.00 5.00
N GLU A 929 2.39 45.01 3.69
CA GLU A 929 3.35 45.32 2.62
C GLU A 929 4.01 46.70 2.81
N LEU A 930 3.22 47.72 3.12
CA LEU A 930 3.70 49.08 3.42
C LEU A 930 4.56 49.14 4.68
N GLY A 931 4.37 48.21 5.63
CA GLY A 931 5.24 48.00 6.77
C GLY A 931 6.67 47.68 6.36
N HIS A 932 6.87 46.78 5.38
CA HIS A 932 8.22 46.48 4.86
C HIS A 932 8.91 47.71 4.27
N TRP A 933 8.14 48.59 3.62
CA TRP A 933 8.67 49.84 3.10
C TRP A 933 9.03 50.82 4.23
N LYS A 934 8.10 51.05 5.18
CA LYS A 934 8.28 52.02 6.28
C LYS A 934 9.45 51.66 7.18
N LEU A 935 9.63 50.37 7.48
CA LEU A 935 10.70 49.85 8.33
C LEU A 935 12.04 49.62 7.59
N ARG A 936 12.10 49.96 6.30
CA ARG A 936 13.28 49.85 5.43
C ARG A 936 13.84 48.42 5.36
N HIS A 937 12.98 47.40 5.31
CA HIS A 937 13.41 46.00 5.21
C HIS A 937 14.20 45.74 3.92
N MET A 938 13.68 46.19 2.76
CA MET A 938 14.34 45.97 1.47
C MET A 938 15.73 46.63 1.38
N PRO A 939 15.94 47.91 1.75
CA PRO A 939 17.29 48.49 1.80
C PRO A 939 18.25 47.79 2.75
N LYS A 940 17.79 47.32 3.92
CA LYS A 940 18.62 46.58 4.88
C LYS A 940 19.10 45.26 4.27
N LEU A 941 18.17 44.49 3.67
CA LEU A 941 18.49 43.23 3.02
C LEU A 941 19.39 43.45 1.79
N LEU A 942 19.14 44.48 1.00
CA LEU A 942 20.00 44.87 -0.12
C LEU A 942 21.41 45.21 0.36
N ALA A 943 21.57 46.03 1.40
CA ALA A 943 22.89 46.38 1.93
C ALA A 943 23.65 45.14 2.44
N ALA A 944 22.98 44.24 3.17
CA ALA A 944 23.57 43.00 3.67
C ALA A 944 24.01 42.07 2.54
N THR A 945 23.13 41.83 1.56
CA THR A 945 23.45 41.02 0.37
C THR A 945 24.59 41.61 -0.44
N GLN A 946 24.63 42.94 -0.63
CA GLN A 946 25.73 43.58 -1.35
C GLN A 946 27.06 43.52 -0.58
N ALA A 947 27.05 43.64 0.75
CA ALA A 947 28.26 43.47 1.55
C ALA A 947 28.82 42.04 1.44
N LEU A 948 27.94 41.05 1.48
CA LEU A 948 28.29 39.64 1.30
C LEU A 948 28.85 39.38 -0.11
N THR A 949 28.16 39.83 -1.16
CA THR A 949 28.60 39.68 -2.55
C THR A 949 29.96 40.35 -2.78
N LEU A 950 30.20 41.52 -2.18
CA LEU A 950 31.52 42.17 -2.24
C LEU A 950 32.59 41.29 -1.55
N ALA A 951 32.32 40.77 -0.36
CA ALA A 951 33.25 39.88 0.35
C ALA A 951 33.58 38.62 -0.47
N GLN A 952 32.58 38.02 -1.12
CA GLN A 952 32.76 36.88 -2.03
C GLN A 952 33.66 37.22 -3.22
N PHE A 953 33.49 38.39 -3.87
CA PHE A 953 34.37 38.79 -4.97
C PHE A 953 35.79 39.16 -4.54
N LEU A 954 35.97 39.69 -3.33
CA LEU A 954 37.28 39.88 -2.73
C LEU A 954 37.96 38.53 -2.49
N LEU A 955 37.22 37.53 -1.99
CA LEU A 955 37.73 36.17 -1.82
C LEU A 955 38.09 35.50 -3.16
N LEU A 956 37.26 35.67 -4.20
CA LEU A 956 37.55 35.18 -5.55
C LEU A 956 38.90 35.70 -6.07
N THR A 957 39.25 36.96 -5.74
CA THR A 957 40.51 37.58 -6.17
C THR A 957 41.73 36.81 -5.66
N LEU A 958 41.62 36.13 -4.50
CA LEU A 958 42.70 35.36 -3.89
C LEU A 958 42.90 33.97 -4.54
N ILE A 959 41.83 33.34 -5.03
CA ILE A 959 41.87 31.94 -5.47
C ILE A 959 41.82 31.75 -6.99
N ARG A 960 41.41 32.77 -7.76
CA ARG A 960 41.13 32.66 -9.21
C ARG A 960 42.32 32.24 -10.08
N THR A 961 43.55 32.42 -9.61
CA THR A 961 44.78 32.06 -10.34
C THR A 961 45.37 30.72 -9.91
N ALA A 962 44.75 30.02 -8.94
CA ALA A 962 45.25 28.76 -8.43
C ALA A 962 45.20 27.68 -9.53
N PRO A 963 46.34 27.16 -10.02
CA PRO A 963 46.36 26.17 -11.09
C PRO A 963 45.64 24.88 -10.70
N GLY A 964 45.83 24.44 -9.45
CA GLY A 964 45.18 23.23 -8.93
C GLY A 964 43.65 23.27 -8.97
N LEU A 965 43.03 24.47 -8.94
CA LEU A 965 41.56 24.58 -9.04
C LEU A 965 41.06 24.20 -10.43
N PHE A 966 41.73 24.61 -11.51
CA PHE A 966 41.28 24.31 -12.87
C PHE A 966 41.65 22.89 -13.29
N GLU A 967 42.85 22.45 -12.91
CA GLU A 967 43.35 21.10 -13.21
C GLU A 967 42.49 20.03 -12.55
N SER A 968 42.02 20.26 -11.32
CA SER A 968 41.10 19.34 -10.62
C SER A 968 39.76 19.14 -11.32
N PHE A 969 39.34 20.07 -12.17
CA PHE A 969 38.11 20.00 -12.95
C PHE A 969 38.35 19.64 -14.43
N GLY A 970 39.56 19.16 -14.77
CA GLY A 970 39.89 18.62 -16.09
C GLY A 970 40.18 19.67 -17.17
N PHE A 971 40.44 20.93 -16.80
CA PHE A 971 40.98 21.91 -17.74
C PHE A 971 42.45 21.60 -18.03
N ALA A 972 42.87 21.82 -19.28
CA ALA A 972 44.25 21.54 -19.69
C ALA A 972 45.24 22.45 -18.93
N PRO A 973 46.48 22.00 -18.67
CA PRO A 973 47.50 22.85 -18.06
C PRO A 973 47.69 24.14 -18.87
N GLY A 974 47.44 25.28 -18.23
CA GLY A 974 47.49 26.61 -18.87
C GLY A 974 46.14 27.16 -19.38
N ASP A 975 45.12 26.31 -19.57
CA ASP A 975 43.76 26.75 -19.86
C ASP A 975 43.08 27.24 -18.57
N ARG A 976 42.99 28.56 -18.39
CA ARG A 976 42.35 29.19 -17.23
C ARG A 976 41.27 30.18 -17.67
N PRO A 977 40.11 29.70 -18.15
CA PRO A 977 39.06 30.59 -18.64
C PRO A 977 38.57 31.48 -17.50
N ALA A 978 38.57 32.78 -17.74
CA ALA A 978 38.17 33.81 -16.79
C ALA A 978 36.78 33.52 -16.23
N LEU A 979 35.80 33.23 -17.08
CA LEU A 979 34.43 32.93 -16.65
C LEU A 979 34.33 31.61 -15.85
N ALA A 980 35.16 30.61 -16.16
CA ALA A 980 35.17 29.35 -15.43
C ALA A 980 35.63 29.55 -13.98
N SER A 981 36.51 30.52 -13.70
CA SER A 981 36.91 30.86 -12.33
C SER A 981 35.72 31.22 -11.43
N LEU A 982 34.75 31.96 -11.97
CA LEU A 982 33.54 32.36 -11.25
C LEU A 982 32.62 31.16 -10.97
N LEU A 983 32.46 30.27 -11.96
CA LEU A 983 31.66 29.05 -11.81
C LEU A 983 32.28 28.08 -10.79
N LEU A 984 33.59 27.83 -10.88
CA LEU A 984 34.28 26.94 -9.95
C LEU A 984 34.27 27.49 -8.52
N PHE A 985 34.40 28.81 -8.36
CA PHE A 985 34.24 29.46 -7.06
C PHE A 985 32.84 29.27 -6.47
N SER A 986 31.79 29.32 -7.29
CA SER A 986 30.42 29.07 -6.81
C SER A 986 30.24 27.66 -6.23
N TYR A 987 30.92 26.65 -6.78
CA TYR A 987 30.93 25.31 -6.19
C TYR A 987 31.71 25.24 -4.88
N LEU A 988 32.82 25.97 -4.77
CA LEU A 988 33.65 26.00 -3.56
C LEU A 988 32.92 26.67 -2.39
N ILE A 989 32.19 27.76 -2.65
CA ILE A 989 31.51 28.54 -1.61
C ILE A 989 30.11 28.02 -1.26
N GLY A 990 29.58 27.05 -2.02
CA GLY A 990 28.23 26.49 -1.86
C GLY A 990 27.82 26.15 -0.42
N PRO A 991 28.65 25.44 0.39
CA PRO A 991 28.31 25.17 1.79
C PRO A 991 28.16 26.43 2.65
N VAL A 992 28.92 27.48 2.36
CA VAL A 992 28.83 28.77 3.05
C VAL A 992 27.56 29.51 2.61
N ASP A 993 27.22 29.47 1.32
CA ASP A 993 26.00 30.08 0.80
C ASP A 993 24.73 29.45 1.40
N GLU A 994 24.70 28.14 1.64
CA GLU A 994 23.60 27.48 2.35
C GLU A 994 23.41 28.00 3.78
N LEU A 995 24.51 28.16 4.54
CA LEU A 995 24.46 28.71 5.90
C LEU A 995 24.01 30.18 5.91
N LEU A 996 24.47 30.97 4.94
CA LEU A 996 24.07 32.36 4.78
C LEU A 996 22.60 32.46 4.33
N GLY A 997 22.14 31.54 3.49
CA GLY A 997 20.74 31.39 3.09
C GLY A 997 19.84 31.13 4.30
N TRP A 998 20.23 30.22 5.18
CA TRP A 998 19.54 30.01 6.46
C TRP A 998 19.48 31.28 7.31
N GLY A 999 20.61 31.97 7.49
CA GLY A 999 20.66 33.24 8.21
C GLY A 999 19.75 34.32 7.60
N SER A 1000 19.71 34.39 6.26
CA SER A 1000 18.81 35.28 5.52
C SER A 1000 17.34 34.96 5.78
N ASN A 1001 16.96 33.67 5.80
CA ASN A 1001 15.60 33.24 6.11
C ASN A 1001 15.17 33.62 7.53
N VAL A 1002 16.07 33.50 8.52
CA VAL A 1002 15.81 33.95 9.91
C VAL A 1002 15.54 35.46 9.96
N VAL A 1003 16.35 36.26 9.25
CA VAL A 1003 16.15 37.73 9.18
C VAL A 1003 14.84 38.06 8.46
N SER A 1004 14.53 37.38 7.35
CA SER A 1004 13.27 37.55 6.62
C SER A 1004 12.06 37.28 7.51
N ARG A 1005 12.05 36.16 8.25
CA ARG A 1005 10.98 35.84 9.20
C ARG A 1005 10.80 36.92 10.27
N ARG A 1006 11.89 37.52 10.75
CA ARG A 1006 11.81 38.64 11.70
C ARG A 1006 11.19 39.88 11.08
N PHE A 1007 11.47 40.16 9.80
CA PHE A 1007 10.85 41.27 9.08
C PHE A 1007 9.35 41.06 8.87
N GLU A 1008 8.90 39.83 8.61
CA GLU A 1008 7.47 39.48 8.53
C GLU A 1008 6.75 39.80 9.85
N TYR A 1009 7.30 39.39 10.99
CA TYR A 1009 6.73 39.73 12.31
C TYR A 1009 6.64 41.24 12.56
N GLN A 1010 7.65 41.99 12.11
CA GLN A 1010 7.66 43.44 12.25
C GLN A 1010 6.61 44.11 11.34
N ALA A 1011 6.41 43.58 10.13
CA ALA A 1011 5.38 44.07 9.21
C ALA A 1011 3.96 43.74 9.71
N ASP A 1012 3.74 42.55 10.25
CA ASP A 1012 2.48 42.18 10.92
C ASP A 1012 2.19 43.10 12.11
N ALA A 1013 3.19 43.31 12.99
CA ALA A 1013 3.06 44.22 14.12
C ALA A 1013 2.78 45.67 13.69
N PHE A 1014 3.35 46.11 12.55
CA PHE A 1014 3.07 47.43 11.98
C PHE A 1014 1.62 47.55 11.49
N ALA A 1015 1.10 46.55 10.79
CA ALA A 1015 -0.30 46.52 10.35
C ALA A 1015 -1.29 46.48 11.54
N VAL A 1016 -0.98 45.71 12.59
CA VAL A 1016 -1.68 45.74 13.88
C VAL A 1016 -1.59 47.13 14.52
N GLY A 1017 -0.43 47.78 14.39
CA GLY A 1017 -0.15 49.17 14.75
C GLY A 1017 -1.18 50.16 14.17
N LEU A 1018 -1.60 49.94 12.92
CA LEU A 1018 -2.55 50.77 12.18
C LEU A 1018 -4.03 50.40 12.39
N GLY A 1019 -4.33 49.41 13.25
CA GLY A 1019 -5.70 48.97 13.54
C GLY A 1019 -6.24 47.89 12.60
N HIS A 1020 -5.39 47.27 11.77
CA HIS A 1020 -5.79 46.24 10.82
C HIS A 1020 -5.61 44.80 11.33
N ALA A 1021 -5.60 44.58 12.64
CA ALA A 1021 -5.31 43.28 13.24
C ALA A 1021 -6.30 42.17 12.83
N GLN A 1022 -7.60 42.38 13.04
CA GLN A 1022 -8.62 41.38 12.69
C GLN A 1022 -8.73 41.16 11.16
N PRO A 1023 -8.79 42.21 10.32
CA PRO A 1023 -8.81 42.01 8.87
C PRO A 1023 -7.54 41.33 8.32
N LEU A 1024 -6.36 41.57 8.92
CA LEU A 1024 -5.13 40.86 8.55
C LEU A 1024 -5.21 39.38 8.91
N ARG A 1025 -5.72 39.06 10.11
CA ARG A 1025 -5.93 37.69 10.56
C ARG A 1025 -6.81 36.91 9.58
N ASP A 1026 -7.95 37.50 9.23
CA ASP A 1026 -8.92 36.89 8.32
C ASP A 1026 -8.36 36.77 6.90
N ALA A 1027 -7.59 37.77 6.44
CA ALA A 1027 -6.88 37.71 5.16
C ALA A 1027 -5.85 36.57 5.11
N LEU A 1028 -5.04 36.39 6.15
CA LEU A 1028 -4.04 35.32 6.21
C LEU A 1028 -4.69 33.94 6.21
N CYS A 1029 -5.80 33.77 6.94
CA CYS A 1029 -6.58 32.53 6.92
C CYS A 1029 -7.20 32.26 5.54
N ALA A 1030 -7.76 33.27 4.88
CA ALA A 1030 -8.32 33.15 3.53
C ALA A 1030 -7.24 32.76 2.51
N LEU A 1031 -6.09 33.45 2.55
CA LEU A 1031 -4.95 33.16 1.69
C LEU A 1031 -4.37 31.76 1.92
N ASP A 1032 -4.24 31.32 3.17
CA ASP A 1032 -3.73 29.99 3.48
C ASP A 1032 -4.72 28.88 3.04
N LYS A 1033 -6.03 29.14 3.18
CA LYS A 1033 -7.09 28.24 2.70
C LYS A 1033 -6.99 28.02 1.19
N GLU A 1034 -6.89 29.10 0.44
CA GLU A 1034 -6.82 29.08 -1.03
C GLU A 1034 -5.47 28.54 -1.53
N ASN A 1035 -4.35 28.97 -0.96
CA ASN A 1035 -3.01 28.54 -1.36
C ASN A 1035 -2.64 27.12 -0.89
N LYS A 1036 -3.50 26.48 -0.08
CA LYS A 1036 -3.26 25.16 0.53
C LYS A 1036 -1.94 25.09 1.32
N GLY A 1037 -1.64 26.13 2.10
CA GLY A 1037 -0.40 26.21 2.88
C GLY A 1037 -0.24 25.07 3.89
N ALA A 1038 1.01 24.78 4.25
CA ALA A 1038 1.35 23.74 5.21
C ALA A 1038 1.03 24.22 6.64
N VAL A 1039 0.15 23.51 7.34
CA VAL A 1039 -0.33 23.88 8.67
C VAL A 1039 0.60 23.39 9.79
N ASN A 1040 1.04 22.12 9.70
CA ASN A 1040 2.00 21.53 10.64
C ASN A 1040 3.34 21.39 9.92
N VAL A 1041 4.26 22.28 10.24
CA VAL A 1041 5.61 22.28 9.69
C VAL A 1041 6.59 22.04 10.83
N ASP A 1042 7.58 21.19 10.58
CA ASP A 1042 8.68 21.00 11.51
C ASP A 1042 9.44 22.34 11.74
N PRO A 1043 9.76 22.72 12.99
CA PRO A 1043 10.42 23.99 13.28
C PRO A 1043 11.80 24.14 12.63
N LEU A 1044 12.59 23.06 12.54
CA LEU A 1044 13.91 23.09 11.91
C LEU A 1044 13.77 23.28 10.40
N TYR A 1045 12.88 22.50 9.78
CA TYR A 1045 12.56 22.63 8.36
C TYR A 1045 12.07 24.04 8.02
N SER A 1046 11.14 24.58 8.81
CA SER A 1046 10.63 25.94 8.62
C SER A 1046 11.69 27.01 8.86
N SER A 1047 12.69 26.77 9.72
CA SER A 1047 13.80 27.71 9.89
C SER A 1047 14.70 27.75 8.66
N PHE A 1048 14.92 26.59 8.03
CA PHE A 1048 15.84 26.44 6.91
C PHE A 1048 15.23 26.88 5.59
N HIS A 1049 13.99 26.50 5.30
CA HIS A 1049 13.41 26.66 3.96
C HIS A 1049 12.37 27.77 3.82
N HIS A 1050 11.76 28.25 4.91
CA HIS A 1050 10.68 29.22 4.80
C HIS A 1050 11.16 30.65 5.11
N SER A 1051 11.01 31.55 4.14
CA SER A 1051 11.23 32.98 4.31
C SER A 1051 10.11 33.67 5.10
N HIS A 1052 8.93 33.05 5.18
CA HIS A 1052 7.78 33.48 5.96
C HIS A 1052 7.53 32.52 7.14
N PRO A 1053 7.19 33.03 8.33
CA PRO A 1053 6.78 32.17 9.43
C PRO A 1053 5.49 31.39 9.07
N PRO A 1054 5.31 30.17 9.58
CA PRO A 1054 4.06 29.42 9.46
C PRO A 1054 2.85 30.23 9.93
N LEU A 1055 1.68 29.97 9.33
CA LEU A 1055 0.44 30.69 9.65
C LEU A 1055 0.17 30.74 11.16
N LEU A 1056 0.28 29.61 11.85
CA LEU A 1056 0.03 29.51 13.29
C LEU A 1056 0.90 30.46 14.11
N GLU A 1057 2.17 30.62 13.75
CA GLU A 1057 3.08 31.53 14.46
C GLU A 1057 2.70 33.00 14.22
N ARG A 1058 2.28 33.35 13.00
CA ARG A 1058 1.81 34.70 12.67
C ARG A 1058 0.52 35.06 13.39
N LEU A 1059 -0.46 34.14 13.40
CA LEU A 1059 -1.72 34.34 14.12
C LEU A 1059 -1.48 34.56 15.61
N ALA A 1060 -0.62 33.73 16.23
CA ALA A 1060 -0.25 33.89 17.63
C ALA A 1060 0.44 35.24 17.92
N ALA A 1061 1.31 35.70 17.01
CA ALA A 1061 1.96 37.01 17.14
C ALA A 1061 0.97 38.18 17.02
N ILE A 1062 -0.01 38.09 16.11
CA ILE A 1062 -1.09 39.08 15.96
C ILE A 1062 -1.97 39.11 17.21
N ASP A 1063 -2.37 37.94 17.72
CA ASP A 1063 -3.19 37.83 18.94
C ASP A 1063 -2.46 38.39 20.17
N ALA A 1064 -1.14 38.15 20.28
CA ALA A 1064 -0.33 38.75 21.33
C ALA A 1064 -0.22 40.28 21.18
N GLY A 1065 -0.14 40.80 19.95
CA GLY A 1065 -0.16 42.23 19.65
C GLY A 1065 -1.48 42.90 20.01
N LEU A 1066 -2.61 42.22 19.77
CA LEU A 1066 -3.93 42.65 20.19
C LEU A 1066 -4.04 42.76 21.72
N LYS A 1067 -3.55 41.74 22.45
CA LYS A 1067 -3.53 41.75 23.92
C LYS A 1067 -2.69 42.89 24.51
N LYS A 1068 -1.57 43.24 23.89
CA LYS A 1068 -0.71 44.36 24.33
C LYS A 1068 -1.30 45.75 24.04
N LYS A 1069 -2.25 45.85 23.11
CA LYS A 1069 -2.97 47.11 22.81
C LYS A 1069 -4.31 47.21 23.53
N GLY A 1070 -4.84 46.07 23.98
CA GLY A 1070 -5.96 46.00 24.92
C GLY A 1070 -5.48 46.10 26.36
N GLU A 1071 -4.78 47.19 26.68
CA GLU A 1071 -4.73 47.86 27.98
C GLU A 1071 -5.10 49.33 27.77
#